data_AF-A0A095XE29-F1
#
_entry.id   AF-A0A095XE29-F1
#
_cell.length_a   1.000
_cell.length_b   1.000
_cell.length_c   1.000
_cell.angle_alpha   90.00
_cell.angle_beta   90.00
_cell.angle_gamma   90.00
#
_symmetry.space_group_name_H-M   'P 1'
#
loop_
_entity.id
_entity.type
_entity.pdbx_description
1 polymer ?
#
loop_
_entity_poly.entity_id
_entity_poly.type
_entity_poly.pdbx_seq_one_letter_code
_entity_poly.pdbx_strand_id
1 'polypeptide(L)'
;MEIQNYVDKTLLGWIYYNENYTHGENTNAINRVCYVYPRYILVDDETVVPIDPADFPMLGSFEVRIQGGFSAEDVVDKLSHLVKAKLNIMPEEDKDQQNNHYRLKFNPTYSEEISEVWLEGFKDSNFYQVVKTDLSIEDILKRKSIDYFLDNIYTKHIVVKNKEGYFGPFDYYVENNQIKLFATDKFDYHILKPNPAIISKEVLRIGDRADNGVDLVMAKSMSESADLKDSYDFINDTTLLDKILSIFEERKMTDRNQIKELKKLLLTQIDPEKYPDITESRLIKLKELIRSSEYQDDFLSKISFYLMEDEENRDFVLRKILDTRFEELEERSTRFIEVRERLDELNREKATLETTLETIRSEVSDAKSFILKENEELSNKLNQEIDELKEKRDKLDSEINSLVGIYDLATADSALKEDISARETQINELSQTRDSILKELKNGIEEFNNTGRVIGRALKEKGFNDILMTVRGTKNFEYIPYQNISYASFDSKDEIIDYILYKMNKVYNHRISRNGVINLLALFAQNFIVNFDGKTGSGKTSRATAFLNALGLNSQNNRFVRINVDPDVRSVRDLVGFYNPNTGEIVKNNRRLYDLLEMMEKDTEDVLSCVLFDNVNSSIPEHYLSGFIDKKINETMNISLGGGREFEIKPSLRILTTITDDHTGFILSDRFYDNSATSTQNYDGRSVYKLNNLEFEDRGAVSYSDIMTFNEKKSFSNDFEIKFNSLMSIFRKNGAYISSRSEEKARDYIESVQDMMDLTSPMQKFLPIELAISQFILPNLNLDKMNDRFFSGILNELKNMQLLESRFKDIKATKDRIDIESRLDF
;
A
#
# COMPACT_ATOMS: atom_id res chain seq x y z
N MET A 1 -15.10 60.43 -34.62
CA MET A 1 -16.32 59.90 -33.97
C MET A 1 -16.49 60.62 -32.64
N GLU A 2 -17.69 60.97 -32.20
CA GLU A 2 -17.86 61.44 -30.81
C GLU A 2 -17.77 60.27 -29.82
N ILE A 3 -17.36 60.51 -28.57
CA ILE A 3 -17.16 59.45 -27.56
C ILE A 3 -18.38 58.52 -27.38
N GLN A 4 -19.58 59.06 -27.64
CA GLN A 4 -20.84 58.33 -27.60
C GLN A 4 -20.86 57.10 -28.54
N ASN A 5 -20.08 57.13 -29.62
CA ASN A 5 -19.98 56.02 -30.58
C ASN A 5 -19.17 54.83 -30.05
N TYR A 6 -18.56 54.94 -28.87
CA TYR A 6 -17.78 53.86 -28.21
C TYR A 6 -18.49 53.23 -27.02
N VAL A 7 -19.67 53.73 -26.65
CA VAL A 7 -20.51 53.11 -25.61
C VAL A 7 -20.93 51.71 -26.08
N ASP A 8 -20.92 50.76 -25.17
CA ASP A 8 -21.18 49.33 -25.35
C ASP A 8 -20.17 48.59 -26.26
N LYS A 9 -19.10 49.25 -26.71
CA LYS A 9 -18.02 48.61 -27.48
C LYS A 9 -16.86 48.21 -26.58
N THR A 10 -16.22 47.10 -26.93
CA THR A 10 -14.98 46.65 -26.28
C THR A 10 -13.79 47.37 -26.88
N LEU A 11 -13.10 48.14 -26.06
CA LEU A 11 -11.94 48.95 -26.43
C LEU A 11 -10.67 48.25 -25.93
N LEU A 12 -9.69 48.07 -26.80
CA LEU A 12 -8.36 47.61 -26.44
C LEU A 12 -7.48 48.82 -26.15
N GLY A 13 -6.87 48.86 -24.95
CA GLY A 13 -6.13 50.03 -24.51
C GLY A 13 -5.08 49.76 -23.45
N TRP A 14 -4.34 50.82 -23.13
CA TRP A 14 -3.30 50.82 -22.10
C TRP A 14 -3.80 51.54 -20.86
N ILE A 15 -3.69 50.93 -19.69
CA ILE A 15 -4.00 51.56 -18.41
C ILE A 15 -2.72 52.06 -17.73
N TYR A 16 -2.77 53.29 -17.25
CA TYR A 16 -1.67 53.95 -16.57
C TYR A 16 -2.18 54.70 -15.35
N TYR A 17 -1.39 54.72 -14.28
CA TYR A 17 -1.63 55.57 -13.13
C TYR A 17 -0.37 56.38 -12.83
N ASN A 18 -0.54 57.60 -12.34
CA ASN A 18 0.59 58.43 -11.93
C ASN A 18 0.93 58.12 -10.47
N GLU A 19 2.04 57.43 -10.23
CA GLU A 19 2.55 57.10 -8.88
C GLU A 19 2.72 58.34 -7.98
N ASN A 20 2.99 59.51 -8.57
CA ASN A 20 3.21 60.76 -7.84
C ASN A 20 1.94 61.62 -7.67
N TYR A 21 0.76 61.07 -7.98
CA TYR A 21 -0.50 61.81 -7.90
C TYR A 21 -0.89 62.11 -6.45
N THR A 22 -0.93 63.38 -6.07
CA THR A 22 -1.38 63.84 -4.75
C THR A 22 -2.66 64.69 -4.91
N HIS A 23 -3.76 64.24 -4.29
CA HIS A 23 -4.94 65.09 -4.14
C HIS A 23 -4.71 66.05 -2.97
N GLY A 24 -4.46 67.34 -3.27
CA GLY A 24 -4.59 68.51 -2.39
C GLY A 24 -4.08 68.38 -0.94
N GLU A 25 -3.03 69.13 -0.60
CA GLU A 25 -2.48 69.45 0.75
C GLU A 25 -2.24 68.32 1.78
N ASN A 26 -2.66 67.06 1.56
CA ASN A 26 -2.42 65.94 2.46
C ASN A 26 -1.60 64.84 1.78
N THR A 27 -0.35 64.68 2.23
CA THR A 27 0.66 63.77 1.68
C THR A 27 0.40 62.27 1.89
N ASN A 28 -0.78 61.87 2.41
CA ASN A 28 -1.15 60.48 2.71
C ASN A 28 -2.44 59.99 2.01
N ALA A 29 -2.97 60.71 1.02
CA ALA A 29 -4.16 60.29 0.30
C ALA A 29 -3.84 59.16 -0.70
N ILE A 30 -4.58 58.05 -0.62
CA ILE A 30 -4.47 56.91 -1.56
C ILE A 30 -4.81 57.39 -2.97
N ASN A 31 -3.92 57.18 -3.94
CA ASN A 31 -4.19 57.48 -5.35
C ASN A 31 -5.30 56.55 -5.88
N ARG A 32 -6.37 57.13 -6.43
CA ARG A 32 -7.54 56.41 -6.97
C ARG A 32 -7.85 56.78 -8.41
N VAL A 33 -6.89 57.38 -9.11
CA VAL A 33 -7.09 57.88 -10.47
C VAL A 33 -6.21 57.09 -11.42
N CYS A 34 -6.85 56.43 -12.40
CA CYS A 34 -6.20 55.80 -13.54
C CYS A 34 -6.61 56.51 -14.82
N TYR A 35 -5.78 56.37 -15.85
CA TYR A 35 -6.05 56.84 -17.20
C TYR A 35 -6.02 55.65 -18.14
N VAL A 36 -7.06 55.51 -18.96
CA VAL A 36 -7.15 54.48 -19.99
C VAL A 36 -6.95 55.13 -21.35
N TYR A 37 -6.01 54.59 -22.13
CA TYR A 37 -5.65 55.00 -23.47
C TYR A 37 -6.21 54.00 -24.48
N PRO A 38 -7.46 54.17 -24.95
CA PRO A 38 -8.05 53.29 -25.95
C PRO A 38 -7.37 53.52 -27.31
N ARG A 39 -6.92 52.45 -27.96
CA ARG A 39 -6.24 52.52 -29.26
C ARG A 39 -7.00 51.81 -30.37
N TYR A 40 -7.74 50.74 -30.03
CA TYR A 40 -8.48 49.94 -30.99
C TYR A 40 -9.85 49.54 -30.45
N ILE A 41 -10.82 49.38 -31.34
CA ILE A 41 -12.11 48.73 -31.06
C ILE A 41 -11.97 47.26 -31.44
N LEU A 42 -12.31 46.36 -30.53
CA LEU A 42 -12.54 44.94 -30.80
C LEU A 42 -13.98 44.78 -31.28
N VAL A 43 -14.16 44.60 -32.59
CA VAL A 43 -15.50 44.41 -33.20
C VAL A 43 -15.95 42.96 -33.02
N ASP A 44 -15.02 42.04 -33.21
CA ASP A 44 -15.13 40.60 -32.96
C ASP A 44 -13.73 40.04 -32.61
N ASP A 45 -13.63 38.72 -32.47
CA ASP A 45 -12.38 38.02 -32.12
C ASP A 45 -11.31 38.06 -33.22
N GLU A 46 -11.61 38.57 -34.42
CA GLU A 46 -10.72 38.60 -35.59
C GLU A 46 -10.52 39.99 -36.21
N THR A 47 -11.27 41.00 -35.77
CA THR A 47 -11.35 42.31 -36.42
C THR A 47 -11.15 43.41 -35.39
N VAL A 48 -10.09 44.19 -35.61
CA VAL A 48 -9.81 45.41 -34.86
C VAL A 48 -9.89 46.65 -35.75
N VAL A 49 -10.42 47.74 -35.20
CA VAL A 49 -10.52 49.01 -35.90
C VAL A 49 -9.77 50.08 -35.10
N PRO A 50 -8.86 50.86 -35.71
CA PRO A 50 -8.14 51.91 -34.99
C PRO A 50 -9.11 52.99 -34.50
N ILE A 51 -8.86 53.47 -33.28
CA ILE A 51 -9.55 54.61 -32.69
C ILE A 51 -8.75 55.86 -33.04
N ASP A 52 -9.43 56.91 -33.51
CA ASP A 52 -8.79 58.22 -33.64
C ASP A 52 -8.58 58.80 -32.23
N PRO A 53 -7.34 59.03 -31.78
CA PRO A 53 -7.08 59.60 -30.46
C PRO A 53 -7.74 60.97 -30.25
N ALA A 54 -8.11 61.70 -31.31
CA ALA A 54 -8.83 62.96 -31.21
C ALA A 54 -10.29 62.80 -30.73
N ASP A 55 -10.85 61.59 -30.83
CA ASP A 55 -12.21 61.27 -30.39
C ASP A 55 -12.31 61.14 -28.85
N PHE A 56 -11.16 61.04 -28.17
CA PHE A 56 -11.01 61.11 -26.73
C PHE A 56 -10.27 62.40 -26.34
N PRO A 57 -10.70 63.09 -25.27
CA PRO A 57 -10.15 64.38 -24.88
C PRO A 57 -8.72 64.24 -24.39
N MET A 58 -7.98 65.36 -24.45
CA MET A 58 -6.59 65.51 -24.06
C MET A 58 -5.73 64.27 -24.31
N LEU A 59 -5.09 64.25 -25.49
CA LEU A 59 -4.04 63.28 -25.84
C LEU A 59 -4.53 61.81 -25.80
N GLY A 60 -5.82 61.58 -26.05
CA GLY A 60 -6.40 60.27 -26.36
C GLY A 60 -6.72 59.37 -25.17
N SER A 61 -7.13 59.91 -24.01
CA SER A 61 -7.52 59.10 -22.85
C SER A 61 -8.78 59.61 -22.15
N PHE A 62 -9.30 58.78 -21.24
CA PHE A 62 -10.34 59.17 -20.29
C PHE A 62 -9.91 58.81 -18.86
N GLU A 63 -10.42 59.57 -17.89
CA GLU A 63 -10.14 59.36 -16.47
C GLU A 63 -11.06 58.27 -15.90
N VAL A 64 -10.47 57.33 -15.16
CA VAL A 64 -11.18 56.31 -14.41
C VAL A 64 -10.92 56.51 -12.91
N ARG A 65 -12.00 56.78 -12.16
CA ARG A 65 -11.95 56.90 -10.70
C ARG A 65 -12.27 55.57 -10.03
N ILE A 66 -11.30 55.05 -9.30
CA ILE A 66 -11.41 53.80 -8.56
C ILE A 66 -12.25 54.00 -7.29
N GLN A 67 -13.28 53.17 -7.14
CA GLN A 67 -14.20 53.14 -6.00
C GLN A 67 -13.99 51.86 -5.17
N GLY A 68 -14.67 51.75 -4.02
CA GLY A 68 -14.64 50.52 -3.21
C GLY A 68 -13.43 50.35 -2.29
N GLY A 69 -12.60 51.39 -2.13
CA GLY A 69 -11.45 51.39 -1.21
C GLY A 69 -10.12 50.96 -1.82
N PHE A 70 -10.12 50.50 -3.07
CA PHE A 70 -8.91 50.12 -3.81
C PHE A 70 -8.10 51.35 -4.26
N SER A 71 -6.79 51.19 -4.36
CA SER A 71 -5.90 52.16 -5.01
C SER A 71 -5.82 51.94 -6.52
N ALA A 72 -5.33 52.94 -7.25
CA ALA A 72 -5.02 52.84 -8.67
C ALA A 72 -3.94 51.77 -8.95
N GLU A 73 -2.94 51.68 -8.07
CA GLU A 73 -1.88 50.68 -8.11
C GLU A 73 -2.45 49.26 -7.98
N ASP A 74 -3.30 48.99 -6.97
CA ASP A 74 -3.92 47.67 -6.78
C ASP A 74 -4.69 47.19 -8.03
N VAL A 75 -5.35 48.12 -8.72
CA VAL A 75 -6.14 47.81 -9.91
C VAL A 75 -5.23 47.51 -11.10
N VAL A 76 -4.17 48.30 -11.32
CA VAL A 76 -3.23 48.08 -12.42
C VAL A 76 -2.40 46.82 -12.21
N ASP A 77 -1.96 46.52 -10.99
CA ASP A 77 -1.27 45.26 -10.67
C ASP A 77 -2.14 44.04 -10.93
N LYS A 78 -3.44 44.13 -10.63
CA LYS A 78 -4.38 43.03 -10.85
C LYS A 78 -4.75 42.83 -12.32
N LEU A 79 -4.94 43.91 -13.07
CA LEU A 79 -5.41 43.86 -14.46
C LEU A 79 -4.25 43.77 -15.47
N SER A 80 -3.03 44.14 -15.06
CA SER A 80 -1.90 44.48 -15.93
C SER A 80 -2.12 45.77 -16.75
N HIS A 81 -1.06 46.31 -17.35
CA HIS A 81 -1.15 47.54 -18.14
C HIS A 81 -1.95 47.39 -19.44
N LEU A 82 -2.05 46.18 -20.00
CA LEU A 82 -2.84 45.91 -21.19
C LEU A 82 -4.25 45.45 -20.78
N VAL A 83 -5.28 46.20 -21.18
CA VAL A 83 -6.66 45.97 -20.74
C VAL A 83 -7.65 46.03 -21.88
N LYS A 84 -8.76 45.31 -21.73
CA LYS A 84 -10.00 45.58 -22.46
C LYS A 84 -10.89 46.44 -21.59
N ALA A 85 -11.44 47.50 -22.17
CA ALA A 85 -12.29 48.47 -21.49
C ALA A 85 -13.64 48.58 -22.21
N LYS A 86 -14.74 48.53 -21.48
CA LYS A 86 -16.08 48.70 -22.05
C LYS A 86 -16.82 49.82 -21.32
N LEU A 87 -17.29 50.80 -22.07
CA LEU A 87 -18.03 51.94 -21.53
C LEU A 87 -19.51 51.58 -21.52
N ASN A 88 -20.11 51.38 -20.34
CA ASN A 88 -21.53 51.00 -20.25
C ASN A 88 -22.46 52.22 -20.18
N ILE A 89 -21.91 53.39 -19.86
CA ILE A 89 -22.64 54.65 -19.84
C ILE A 89 -21.87 55.75 -20.59
N MET A 90 -22.60 56.80 -20.96
CA MET A 90 -21.97 58.00 -21.51
C MET A 90 -21.10 58.67 -20.43
N PRO A 91 -19.81 58.94 -20.70
CA PRO A 91 -18.92 59.56 -19.72
C PRO A 91 -19.38 60.97 -19.34
N GLU A 92 -19.22 61.33 -18.07
CA GLU A 92 -19.49 62.69 -17.61
C GLU A 92 -18.42 63.64 -18.17
N GLU A 93 -18.85 64.78 -18.72
CA GLU A 93 -17.94 65.84 -19.15
C GLU A 93 -17.47 66.66 -17.93
N ASP A 94 -16.17 66.61 -17.60
CA ASP A 94 -15.56 67.40 -16.54
C ASP A 94 -15.12 68.76 -17.10
N LYS A 95 -15.89 69.81 -16.78
CA LYS A 95 -15.65 71.19 -17.26
C LYS A 95 -14.69 71.98 -16.36
N ASP A 96 -14.32 71.43 -15.21
CA ASP A 96 -13.59 72.14 -14.16
C ASP A 96 -12.09 71.78 -14.09
N GLN A 97 -11.65 70.71 -14.76
CA GLN A 97 -10.25 70.25 -14.74
C GLN A 97 -9.50 70.50 -16.05
N GLN A 98 -8.26 71.00 -15.94
CA GLN A 98 -7.38 71.26 -17.08
C GLN A 98 -6.82 70.02 -17.79
N ASN A 99 -7.03 68.78 -17.28
CA ASN A 99 -6.23 67.62 -17.69
C ASN A 99 -6.95 66.41 -18.29
N ASN A 100 -8.30 66.30 -18.27
CA ASN A 100 -9.09 65.33 -19.07
C ASN A 100 -10.59 65.69 -19.04
N HIS A 101 -11.28 65.68 -20.19
CA HIS A 101 -12.69 66.09 -20.25
C HIS A 101 -13.70 64.98 -19.95
N TYR A 102 -13.33 63.69 -19.94
CA TYR A 102 -14.27 62.60 -19.67
C TYR A 102 -13.85 61.77 -18.47
N ARG A 103 -14.82 61.47 -17.60
CA ARG A 103 -14.62 60.76 -16.34
C ARG A 103 -15.67 59.66 -16.13
N LEU A 104 -15.19 58.50 -15.69
CA LEU A 104 -16.00 57.32 -15.37
C LEU A 104 -15.55 56.69 -14.05
N LYS A 105 -16.46 55.98 -13.36
CA LYS A 105 -16.15 55.27 -12.11
C LYS A 105 -16.02 53.76 -12.36
N PHE A 106 -14.97 53.17 -11.79
CA PHE A 106 -14.77 51.73 -11.78
C PHE A 106 -14.71 51.22 -10.35
N ASN A 107 -15.45 50.16 -10.06
CA ASN A 107 -15.34 49.43 -8.80
C ASN A 107 -15.03 47.96 -9.08
N PRO A 108 -13.84 47.45 -8.69
CA PRO A 108 -13.46 46.06 -8.91
C PRO A 108 -14.40 45.00 -8.29
N THR A 109 -15.28 45.38 -7.36
CA THR A 109 -16.27 44.46 -6.76
C THR A 109 -17.58 44.36 -7.54
N TYR A 110 -17.82 45.23 -8.52
CA TYR A 110 -19.05 45.21 -9.31
C TYR A 110 -18.91 44.27 -10.51
N SER A 111 -20.05 43.84 -11.05
CA SER A 111 -20.11 43.12 -12.32
C SER A 111 -19.99 44.08 -13.51
N GLU A 112 -19.73 43.54 -14.69
CA GLU A 112 -19.67 44.30 -15.95
C GLU A 112 -20.92 45.18 -16.14
N GLU A 113 -22.13 44.64 -15.96
CA GLU A 113 -23.39 45.35 -16.23
C GLU A 113 -23.67 46.56 -15.32
N ILE A 114 -23.10 46.58 -14.11
CA ILE A 114 -23.39 47.61 -13.10
C ILE A 114 -22.30 48.69 -13.06
N SER A 115 -21.14 48.42 -13.65
CA SER A 115 -20.01 49.35 -13.68
C SER A 115 -20.24 50.48 -14.70
N GLU A 116 -19.81 51.70 -14.43
CA GLU A 116 -19.88 52.78 -15.44
C GLU A 116 -18.90 52.51 -16.60
N VAL A 117 -17.71 52.01 -16.25
CA VAL A 117 -16.74 51.41 -17.16
C VAL A 117 -16.33 50.06 -16.60
N TRP A 118 -16.32 49.02 -17.43
CA TRP A 118 -15.77 47.72 -17.09
C TRP A 118 -14.33 47.64 -17.58
N LEU A 119 -13.41 47.22 -16.72
CA LEU A 119 -12.01 47.00 -17.04
C LEU A 119 -11.64 45.56 -16.75
N GLU A 120 -11.06 44.88 -17.73
CA GLU A 120 -10.59 43.51 -17.62
C GLU A 120 -9.15 43.38 -18.13
N GLY A 121 -8.37 42.52 -17.48
CA GLY A 121 -7.00 42.25 -17.88
C GLY A 121 -6.95 41.47 -19.19
N PHE A 122 -5.99 41.79 -20.04
CA PHE A 122 -5.89 41.18 -21.36
C PHE A 122 -5.46 39.71 -21.29
N LYS A 123 -6.34 38.79 -21.73
CA LYS A 123 -6.08 37.33 -21.78
C LYS A 123 -6.57 36.71 -23.09
N ASP A 124 -6.32 37.38 -24.19
CA ASP A 124 -6.80 36.94 -25.50
C ASP A 124 -5.77 36.06 -26.22
N SER A 125 -6.17 34.85 -26.64
CA SER A 125 -5.31 33.92 -27.37
C SER A 125 -5.12 34.28 -28.85
N ASN A 126 -5.92 35.21 -29.38
CA ASN A 126 -5.86 35.62 -30.78
C ASN A 126 -4.86 36.74 -31.05
N PHE A 127 -4.22 37.27 -30.00
CA PHE A 127 -3.19 38.30 -30.13
C PHE A 127 -1.84 37.77 -29.68
N TYR A 128 -0.83 38.04 -30.50
CA TYR A 128 0.55 37.67 -30.24
C TYR A 128 1.37 38.94 -30.01
N GLN A 129 2.06 39.02 -28.88
CA GLN A 129 2.95 40.15 -28.58
C GLN A 129 4.26 40.02 -29.36
N VAL A 130 4.67 41.11 -29.99
CA VAL A 130 5.93 41.18 -30.74
C VAL A 130 7.07 41.50 -29.78
N VAL A 131 8.03 40.60 -29.67
CA VAL A 131 9.25 40.73 -28.87
C VAL A 131 10.44 40.94 -29.80
N LYS A 132 11.24 41.96 -29.55
CA LYS A 132 12.39 42.31 -30.40
C LYS A 132 13.65 41.56 -29.94
N THR A 133 14.45 41.10 -30.89
CA THR A 133 15.74 40.46 -30.61
C THR A 133 16.77 40.82 -31.67
N ASP A 134 18.03 40.85 -31.26
CA ASP A 134 19.18 41.01 -32.16
C ASP A 134 19.69 39.68 -32.73
N LEU A 135 19.17 38.55 -32.23
CA LEU A 135 19.56 37.21 -32.69
C LEU A 135 19.04 36.94 -34.11
N SER A 136 19.87 36.29 -34.92
CA SER A 136 19.48 35.78 -36.24
C SER A 136 18.46 34.63 -36.09
N ILE A 137 17.73 34.31 -37.15
CA ILE A 137 16.79 33.17 -37.09
C ILE A 137 17.53 31.85 -36.83
N GLU A 138 18.74 31.69 -37.37
CA GLU A 138 19.58 30.50 -37.17
C GLU A 138 19.98 30.33 -35.70
N ASP A 139 20.36 31.43 -35.04
CA ASP A 139 20.69 31.42 -33.61
C ASP A 139 19.47 31.09 -32.76
N ILE A 140 18.29 31.62 -33.11
CA ILE A 140 17.02 31.33 -32.42
C ILE A 140 16.66 29.84 -32.57
N LEU A 141 16.77 29.28 -33.78
CA LEU A 141 16.53 27.87 -34.06
C LEU A 141 17.46 26.95 -33.26
N LYS A 142 18.73 27.36 -33.09
CA LYS A 142 19.74 26.59 -32.37
C LYS A 142 19.64 26.71 -30.85
N ARG A 143 19.50 27.94 -30.32
CA ARG A 143 19.40 28.18 -28.87
C ARG A 143 18.03 27.85 -28.29
N LYS A 144 16.98 27.84 -29.13
CA LYS A 144 15.57 27.79 -28.72
C LYS A 144 15.25 28.78 -27.60
N SER A 145 15.94 29.91 -27.58
CA SER A 145 15.78 30.96 -26.57
C SER A 145 16.26 32.30 -27.09
N ILE A 146 15.70 33.36 -26.52
CA ILE A 146 16.11 34.76 -26.72
C ILE A 146 16.40 35.38 -25.35
N ASP A 147 17.27 36.39 -25.32
CA ASP A 147 17.59 37.08 -24.09
C ASP A 147 16.39 37.93 -23.62
N TYR A 148 16.07 37.87 -22.32
CA TYR A 148 14.97 38.63 -21.75
C TYR A 148 15.43 40.05 -21.45
N PHE A 149 14.94 41.00 -22.24
CA PHE A 149 14.95 42.41 -21.88
C PHE A 149 13.71 42.69 -21.03
N LEU A 150 13.75 43.70 -20.15
CA LEU A 150 12.74 44.07 -19.14
C LEU A 150 11.31 44.37 -19.67
N ASP A 151 10.96 43.91 -20.88
CA ASP A 151 9.65 43.99 -21.47
C ASP A 151 8.71 42.98 -20.81
N ASN A 152 7.69 43.49 -20.12
CA ASN A 152 6.59 42.67 -19.61
C ASN A 152 5.83 42.04 -20.80
N ILE A 153 5.60 40.72 -20.74
CA ILE A 153 4.84 39.99 -21.76
C ILE A 153 3.43 39.72 -21.21
N TYR A 154 2.41 40.20 -21.93
CA TYR A 154 1.00 40.14 -21.49
C TYR A 154 0.18 39.09 -22.27
N THR A 155 0.74 38.50 -23.33
CA THR A 155 0.06 37.50 -24.16
C THR A 155 0.59 36.09 -23.89
N LYS A 156 -0.24 35.07 -24.18
CA LYS A 156 0.14 33.66 -24.07
C LYS A 156 1.19 33.25 -25.10
N HIS A 157 1.06 33.78 -26.31
CA HIS A 157 1.95 33.51 -27.43
C HIS A 157 2.70 34.77 -27.84
N ILE A 158 3.90 34.62 -28.36
CA ILE A 158 4.73 35.75 -28.82
C ILE A 158 5.17 35.56 -30.27
N VAL A 159 5.47 36.67 -30.93
CA VAL A 159 6.14 36.73 -32.23
C VAL A 159 7.47 37.41 -32.02
N VAL A 160 8.54 36.82 -32.53
CA VAL A 160 9.88 37.36 -32.42
C VAL A 160 10.20 38.19 -33.67
N LYS A 161 10.63 39.43 -33.47
CA LYS A 161 11.06 40.34 -34.54
C LYS A 161 12.57 40.54 -34.48
N ASN A 162 13.26 40.29 -35.58
CA ASN A 162 14.68 40.62 -35.75
C ASN A 162 14.89 41.41 -37.06
N LYS A 163 16.14 41.56 -37.51
CA LYS A 163 16.49 42.27 -38.75
C LYS A 163 15.98 41.59 -40.03
N GLU A 164 15.71 40.29 -39.98
CA GLU A 164 15.27 39.49 -41.12
C GLU A 164 13.74 39.43 -41.28
N GLY A 165 12.98 39.76 -40.23
CA GLY A 165 11.52 39.77 -40.28
C GLY A 165 10.87 39.42 -38.95
N TYR A 166 9.68 38.84 -39.04
CA TYR A 166 8.87 38.36 -37.92
C TYR A 166 8.79 36.84 -37.98
N PHE A 167 8.84 36.19 -36.82
CA PHE A 167 8.85 34.73 -36.70
C PHE A 167 7.95 34.32 -35.54
N GLY A 168 7.02 33.39 -35.75
CA GLY A 168 6.16 32.88 -34.68
C GLY A 168 4.93 32.16 -35.23
N PRO A 169 3.93 31.89 -34.38
CA PRO A 169 3.91 32.14 -32.95
C PRO A 169 4.77 31.16 -32.15
N PHE A 170 5.30 31.63 -31.02
CA PHE A 170 5.98 30.81 -30.02
C PHE A 170 5.19 30.77 -28.72
N ASP A 171 5.13 29.59 -28.12
CA ASP A 171 4.91 29.42 -26.68
C ASP A 171 6.22 29.72 -25.93
N TYR A 172 6.13 30.18 -24.69
CA TYR A 172 7.32 30.54 -23.93
C TYR A 172 7.21 30.33 -22.41
N TYR A 173 8.37 30.23 -21.77
CA TYR A 173 8.54 30.49 -20.34
C TYR A 173 9.81 31.29 -20.10
N VAL A 174 9.85 32.05 -19.01
CA VAL A 174 11.01 32.87 -18.63
C VAL A 174 11.81 32.13 -17.55
N GLU A 175 13.08 31.88 -17.82
CA GLU A 175 14.02 31.23 -16.89
C GLU A 175 15.39 31.90 -16.99
N ASN A 176 16.02 32.22 -15.86
CA ASN A 176 17.37 32.79 -15.79
C ASN A 176 17.60 34.01 -16.72
N ASN A 177 16.62 34.93 -16.79
CA ASN A 177 16.65 36.10 -17.66
C ASN A 177 16.74 35.77 -19.17
N GLN A 178 16.19 34.63 -19.58
CA GLN A 178 16.01 34.23 -20.97
C GLN A 178 14.57 33.75 -21.20
N ILE A 179 14.03 34.03 -22.38
CA ILE A 179 12.77 33.49 -22.85
C ILE A 179 13.07 32.20 -23.60
N LYS A 180 12.63 31.05 -23.08
CA LYS A 180 12.70 29.75 -23.76
C LYS A 180 11.50 29.63 -24.70
N LEU A 181 11.75 29.26 -25.95
CA LEU A 181 10.76 29.25 -27.02
C LEU A 181 10.35 27.82 -27.39
N PHE A 182 9.06 27.63 -27.65
CA PHE A 182 8.46 26.38 -28.10
C PHE A 182 7.50 26.65 -29.25
N ALA A 183 7.42 25.71 -30.19
CA ALA A 183 6.42 25.79 -31.25
C ALA A 183 5.14 25.08 -30.83
N THR A 184 4.02 25.61 -31.29
CA THR A 184 2.69 25.04 -31.04
C THR A 184 2.40 23.89 -32.01
N ASP A 185 1.59 22.93 -31.59
CA ASP A 185 1.05 21.87 -32.44
C ASP A 185 0.11 22.39 -33.55
N LYS A 186 -0.51 23.57 -33.36
CA LYS A 186 -1.45 24.21 -34.31
C LYS A 186 -0.91 24.34 -35.73
N PHE A 187 0.38 24.56 -35.88
CA PHE A 187 1.07 24.66 -37.18
C PHE A 187 2.02 23.49 -37.40
N ASP A 188 1.72 22.34 -36.80
CA ASP A 188 2.58 21.15 -36.83
C ASP A 188 4.02 21.50 -36.41
N TYR A 189 4.18 22.30 -35.35
CA TYR A 189 5.47 22.77 -34.84
C TYR A 189 6.31 23.60 -35.82
N HIS A 190 5.73 24.07 -36.93
CA HIS A 190 6.36 25.05 -37.81
C HIS A 190 6.17 26.47 -37.27
N ILE A 191 7.20 27.28 -37.45
CA ILE A 191 7.22 28.70 -37.16
C ILE A 191 7.02 29.45 -38.46
N LEU A 192 5.97 30.26 -38.51
CA LEU A 192 5.61 31.03 -39.68
C LEU A 192 6.58 32.19 -39.87
N LYS A 193 6.94 32.44 -41.13
CA LYS A 193 7.71 33.60 -41.58
C LYS A 193 6.83 34.48 -42.48
N PRO A 194 5.98 35.34 -41.91
CA PRO A 194 5.15 36.22 -42.71
C PRO A 194 5.99 37.24 -43.49
N ASN A 195 5.46 37.69 -44.63
CA ASN A 195 6.10 38.74 -45.42
C ASN A 195 6.23 40.02 -44.58
N PRO A 196 7.47 40.51 -44.32
CA PRO A 196 7.71 41.68 -43.47
C PRO A 196 6.95 42.93 -43.93
N ALA A 197 6.74 43.11 -45.24
CA ALA A 197 6.07 44.28 -45.80
C ALA A 197 4.54 44.28 -45.60
N ILE A 198 3.96 43.11 -45.37
CA ILE A 198 2.52 42.93 -45.09
C ILE A 198 2.32 43.01 -43.59
N ILE A 199 3.00 42.16 -42.83
CA ILE A 199 2.76 42.02 -41.39
C ILE A 199 3.12 43.29 -40.62
N SER A 200 4.11 44.08 -41.08
CA SER A 200 4.45 45.36 -40.45
C SER A 200 3.32 46.40 -40.51
N LYS A 201 2.39 46.29 -41.46
CA LYS A 201 1.20 47.15 -41.56
C LYS A 201 0.07 46.71 -40.63
N GLU A 202 0.10 45.45 -40.21
CA GLU A 202 -0.87 44.80 -39.33
C GLU A 202 -0.43 44.83 -37.85
N VAL A 203 0.76 45.37 -37.55
CA VAL A 203 1.22 45.55 -36.16
C VAL A 203 0.42 46.65 -35.49
N LEU A 204 -0.20 46.30 -34.36
CA LEU A 204 -1.00 47.16 -33.53
C LEU A 204 -0.15 47.68 -32.36
N ARG A 205 0.10 48.98 -32.31
CA ARG A 205 0.83 49.61 -31.20
C ARG A 205 -0.14 50.00 -30.10
N ILE A 206 -0.02 49.40 -28.92
CA ILE A 206 -0.86 49.73 -27.77
C ILE A 206 0.05 50.22 -26.64
N GLY A 207 -0.09 51.50 -26.31
CA GLY A 207 0.73 52.13 -25.28
C GLY A 207 0.18 53.48 -24.84
N ASP A 208 0.82 53.98 -23.78
CA ASP A 208 0.58 55.30 -23.23
C ASP A 208 1.17 56.42 -24.12
N ARG A 209 1.31 57.62 -23.54
CA ARG A 209 1.85 58.81 -24.21
C ARG A 209 3.38 58.83 -24.27
N ALA A 210 4.06 58.12 -23.38
CA ALA A 210 5.52 58.10 -23.27
C ALA A 210 6.15 57.04 -24.19
N ASP A 211 5.34 56.45 -25.08
CA ASP A 211 5.70 55.31 -25.91
C ASP A 211 6.07 54.07 -25.09
N ASN A 212 5.56 53.98 -23.85
CA ASN A 212 5.56 52.74 -23.09
C ASN A 212 4.36 51.92 -23.54
N GLY A 213 4.62 50.72 -24.04
CA GLY A 213 3.58 49.89 -24.60
C GLY A 213 4.12 48.68 -25.31
N VAL A 214 3.20 47.91 -25.84
CA VAL A 214 3.48 46.66 -26.54
C VAL A 214 3.02 46.72 -27.99
N ASP A 215 3.75 45.98 -28.82
CA ASP A 215 3.39 45.75 -30.21
C ASP A 215 2.63 44.41 -30.23
N LEU A 216 1.40 44.39 -30.76
CA LEU A 216 0.60 43.18 -30.92
C LEU A 216 0.35 42.91 -32.40
N VAL A 217 0.15 41.64 -32.75
CA VAL A 217 -0.31 41.21 -34.07
C VAL A 217 -1.41 40.17 -33.88
N MET A 218 -2.44 40.20 -34.72
CA MET A 218 -3.49 39.18 -34.68
C MET A 218 -3.01 37.86 -35.29
N ALA A 219 -3.46 36.75 -34.72
CA ALA A 219 -3.18 35.40 -35.19
C ALA A 219 -3.57 35.20 -36.66
N LYS A 220 -4.71 35.77 -37.06
CA LYS A 220 -5.20 35.77 -38.44
C LYS A 220 -4.22 36.44 -39.41
N SER A 221 -3.80 37.67 -39.10
CA SER A 221 -2.83 38.42 -39.92
C SER A 221 -1.49 37.67 -40.06
N MET A 222 -1.04 36.97 -39.02
CA MET A 222 0.14 36.10 -39.09
C MET A 222 -0.06 34.92 -40.05
N SER A 223 -1.22 34.24 -39.98
CA SER A 223 -1.52 33.10 -40.83
C SER A 223 -1.77 33.47 -42.30
N GLU A 224 -2.42 34.61 -42.58
CA GLU A 224 -2.72 35.05 -43.94
C GLU A 224 -1.50 35.60 -44.67
N SER A 225 -0.52 36.14 -43.94
CA SER A 225 0.68 36.75 -44.51
C SER A 225 1.87 35.80 -44.63
N ALA A 226 1.73 34.56 -44.14
CA ALA A 226 2.77 33.54 -44.19
C ALA A 226 2.43 32.44 -45.21
N ASP A 227 3.42 32.05 -46.01
CA ASP A 227 3.36 30.80 -46.77
C ASP A 227 3.95 29.68 -45.90
N LEU A 228 3.19 28.60 -45.70
CA LEU A 228 3.68 27.40 -45.01
C LEU A 228 4.95 26.83 -45.66
N LYS A 229 5.17 27.07 -46.96
CA LYS A 229 6.40 26.66 -47.66
C LYS A 229 7.66 27.39 -47.21
N ASP A 230 7.52 28.60 -46.68
CA ASP A 230 8.63 29.42 -46.17
C ASP A 230 8.72 29.39 -44.63
N SER A 231 8.08 28.39 -44.00
CA SER A 231 8.09 28.18 -42.55
C SER A 231 9.32 27.40 -42.07
N TYR A 232 9.66 27.56 -40.80
CA TYR A 232 10.78 26.86 -40.16
C TYR A 232 10.29 25.75 -39.26
N ASP A 233 10.76 24.52 -39.46
CA ASP A 233 10.46 23.41 -38.56
C ASP A 233 11.18 23.59 -37.21
N PHE A 234 10.42 23.76 -36.14
CA PHE A 234 10.92 24.06 -34.79
C PHE A 234 10.64 22.93 -33.80
N ILE A 235 10.16 21.78 -34.29
CA ILE A 235 9.88 20.60 -33.46
C ILE A 235 11.12 20.20 -32.63
N ASN A 236 10.89 19.90 -31.35
CA ASN A 236 11.96 19.39 -30.50
C ASN A 236 12.13 17.87 -30.74
N ASP A 237 13.28 17.35 -30.33
CA ASP A 237 13.67 15.99 -30.71
C ASP A 237 12.80 14.94 -30.00
N THR A 238 12.40 15.20 -28.75
CA THR A 238 11.53 14.31 -27.96
C THR A 238 10.12 14.25 -28.53
N THR A 239 9.52 15.38 -28.87
CA THR A 239 8.17 15.47 -29.46
C THR A 239 8.16 14.91 -30.88
N LEU A 240 9.23 15.08 -31.66
CA LEU A 240 9.38 14.42 -32.96
C LEU A 240 9.39 12.90 -32.81
N LEU A 241 10.13 12.37 -31.82
CA LEU A 241 10.17 10.95 -31.50
C LEU A 241 8.79 10.43 -31.05
N ASP A 242 8.15 11.11 -30.11
CA ASP A 242 6.86 10.68 -29.56
C ASP A 242 5.75 10.70 -30.61
N LYS A 243 5.72 11.71 -31.50
CA LYS A 243 4.75 11.77 -32.62
C LYS A 243 4.96 10.67 -33.66
N ILE A 244 6.21 10.26 -33.87
CA ILE A 244 6.52 9.11 -34.73
C ILE A 244 6.10 7.82 -34.05
N LEU A 245 6.31 7.69 -32.74
CA LEU A 245 5.86 6.55 -31.94
C LEU A 245 4.33 6.42 -31.93
N SER A 246 3.59 7.53 -31.80
CA SER A 246 2.12 7.51 -31.76
C SER A 246 1.48 7.07 -33.09
N ILE A 247 2.13 7.32 -34.24
CA ILE A 247 1.70 6.78 -35.55
C ILE A 247 1.69 5.23 -35.52
N PHE A 248 2.59 4.62 -34.73
CA PHE A 248 2.66 3.18 -34.57
C PHE A 248 1.66 2.64 -33.53
N GLU A 249 1.29 3.44 -32.52
CA GLU A 249 0.26 3.07 -31.54
C GLU A 249 -1.15 3.00 -32.16
N GLU A 250 -1.49 3.92 -33.08
CA GLU A 250 -2.81 3.94 -33.73
C GLU A 250 -3.05 2.77 -34.69
N ARG A 251 -1.99 2.14 -35.21
CA ARG A 251 -2.08 0.92 -36.02
C ARG A 251 -1.60 -0.25 -35.19
N LYS A 252 -2.50 -0.98 -34.51
CA LYS A 252 -2.19 -2.28 -33.88
C LYS A 252 -1.56 -3.24 -34.91
N MET A 253 -0.23 -3.24 -35.03
CA MET A 253 0.51 -4.03 -36.01
C MET A 253 0.45 -5.50 -35.59
N THR A 254 -0.45 -6.26 -36.21
CA THR A 254 -0.74 -7.66 -35.82
C THR A 254 -0.04 -8.71 -36.72
N ASP A 255 0.71 -8.30 -37.75
CA ASP A 255 1.30 -9.25 -38.73
C ASP A 255 2.85 -9.26 -38.74
N ARG A 256 3.43 -10.46 -38.63
CA ARG A 256 4.86 -10.80 -38.73
C ARG A 256 5.56 -10.22 -39.97
N ASN A 257 4.84 -10.06 -41.09
CA ASN A 257 5.39 -9.44 -42.29
C ASN A 257 5.49 -7.91 -42.18
N GLN A 258 4.56 -7.25 -41.49
CA GLN A 258 4.57 -5.81 -41.26
C GLN A 258 5.71 -5.40 -40.32
N ILE A 259 6.07 -6.26 -39.37
CA ILE A 259 7.22 -6.08 -38.46
C ILE A 259 8.57 -6.31 -39.18
N LYS A 260 8.61 -7.21 -40.17
CA LYS A 260 9.76 -7.34 -41.08
C LYS A 260 9.91 -6.12 -41.98
N GLU A 261 8.80 -5.54 -42.46
CA GLU A 261 8.83 -4.23 -43.11
C GLU A 261 9.31 -3.14 -42.15
N LEU A 262 8.86 -3.13 -40.88
CA LEU A 262 9.27 -2.17 -39.83
C LEU A 262 10.80 -2.17 -39.63
N LYS A 263 11.43 -3.35 -39.64
CA LYS A 263 12.90 -3.49 -39.57
C LYS A 263 13.62 -3.01 -40.83
N LYS A 264 12.97 -3.06 -42.01
CA LYS A 264 13.52 -2.59 -43.29
C LYS A 264 13.25 -1.09 -43.52
N LEU A 265 12.15 -0.57 -42.98
CA LEU A 265 11.72 0.84 -42.98
C LEU A 265 12.60 1.70 -42.05
N LEU A 266 12.89 1.22 -40.84
CA LEU A 266 13.76 1.94 -39.88
C LEU A 266 15.23 1.99 -40.32
N LEU A 267 15.70 1.00 -41.10
CA LEU A 267 17.12 0.86 -41.43
C LEU A 267 17.49 1.17 -42.89
N THR A 268 16.56 1.19 -43.85
CA THR A 268 16.95 1.32 -45.27
C THR A 268 16.28 2.42 -46.09
N GLN A 269 14.97 2.61 -46.10
CA GLN A 269 14.35 3.69 -46.91
C GLN A 269 13.00 4.06 -46.31
N ILE A 270 12.88 5.29 -45.80
CA ILE A 270 11.58 5.86 -45.46
C ILE A 270 11.16 6.65 -46.70
N ASP A 271 10.13 6.15 -47.36
CA ASP A 271 9.61 6.69 -48.61
C ASP A 271 8.57 7.78 -48.30
N PRO A 272 8.78 9.04 -48.71
CA PRO A 272 7.84 10.15 -48.46
C PRO A 272 6.43 9.88 -48.98
N GLU A 273 6.27 8.99 -49.97
CA GLU A 273 4.96 8.65 -50.56
C GLU A 273 4.05 7.85 -49.61
N LYS A 274 4.59 7.17 -48.59
CA LYS A 274 3.81 6.34 -47.65
C LYS A 274 3.38 7.07 -46.37
N TYR A 275 3.99 8.21 -46.04
CA TYR A 275 3.74 8.96 -44.81
C TYR A 275 3.59 10.47 -45.13
N PRO A 276 2.42 10.90 -45.62
CA PRO A 276 2.22 12.24 -46.15
C PRO A 276 2.42 13.36 -45.12
N ASP A 277 2.35 13.05 -43.82
CA ASP A 277 2.51 14.02 -42.72
C ASP A 277 3.95 14.16 -42.21
N ILE A 278 4.92 13.42 -42.77
CA ILE A 278 6.34 13.50 -42.37
C ILE A 278 7.18 14.01 -43.53
N THR A 279 7.69 15.24 -43.39
CA THR A 279 8.63 15.84 -44.34
C THR A 279 9.98 15.11 -44.39
N GLU A 280 10.62 15.14 -45.56
CA GLU A 280 11.94 14.52 -45.80
C GLU A 280 13.03 15.06 -44.83
N SER A 281 12.94 16.34 -44.45
CA SER A 281 13.84 16.97 -43.47
C SER A 281 13.72 16.36 -42.07
N ARG A 282 12.50 16.08 -41.59
CA ARG A 282 12.24 15.42 -40.29
C ARG A 282 12.74 13.99 -40.26
N LEU A 283 12.65 13.30 -41.39
CA LEU A 283 13.20 11.95 -41.55
C LEU A 283 14.71 11.90 -41.50
N ILE A 284 15.38 12.89 -42.10
CA ILE A 284 16.83 13.04 -42.01
C ILE A 284 17.22 13.34 -40.55
N LYS A 285 16.53 14.27 -39.89
CA LYS A 285 16.76 14.61 -38.49
C LYS A 285 16.57 13.42 -37.55
N LEU A 286 15.52 12.61 -37.77
CA LEU A 286 15.31 11.36 -37.06
C LEU A 286 16.46 10.37 -37.25
N LYS A 287 16.93 10.18 -38.49
CA LYS A 287 18.08 9.30 -38.79
C LYS A 287 19.34 9.76 -38.08
N GLU A 288 19.56 11.07 -37.95
CA GLU A 288 20.68 11.63 -37.18
C GLU A 288 20.48 11.45 -35.68
N LEU A 289 19.28 11.66 -35.14
CA LEU A 289 18.95 11.43 -33.74
C LEU A 289 19.16 9.97 -33.32
N ILE A 290 18.76 9.01 -34.16
CA ILE A 290 19.00 7.56 -33.96
C ILE A 290 20.51 7.23 -34.03
N ARG A 291 21.30 8.01 -34.77
CA ARG A 291 22.75 7.84 -34.85
C ARG A 291 23.50 8.49 -33.68
N SER A 292 22.91 9.50 -33.04
CA SER A 292 23.50 10.15 -31.86
C SER A 292 23.43 9.24 -30.64
N SER A 293 24.55 9.10 -29.91
CA SER A 293 24.68 8.16 -28.78
C SER A 293 23.80 8.51 -27.58
N GLU A 294 23.38 9.77 -27.46
CA GLU A 294 22.61 10.28 -26.31
C GLU A 294 21.14 9.84 -26.33
N TYR A 295 20.58 9.64 -27.52
CA TYR A 295 19.20 9.19 -27.72
C TYR A 295 19.10 7.73 -28.19
N GLN A 296 20.22 7.06 -28.47
CA GLN A 296 20.24 5.63 -28.81
C GLN A 296 19.64 4.79 -27.69
N ASP A 297 20.00 5.04 -26.43
CA ASP A 297 19.51 4.22 -25.32
C ASP A 297 18.03 4.48 -25.01
N ASP A 298 17.53 5.74 -25.09
CA ASP A 298 16.11 6.05 -24.88
C ASP A 298 15.24 5.54 -26.04
N PHE A 299 15.70 5.73 -27.28
CA PHE A 299 15.02 5.22 -28.48
C PHE A 299 15.01 3.69 -28.52
N LEU A 300 16.16 3.05 -28.25
CA LEU A 300 16.25 1.59 -28.15
C LEU A 300 15.41 1.11 -26.97
N SER A 301 15.37 1.80 -25.83
CA SER A 301 14.54 1.41 -24.68
C SER A 301 13.05 1.50 -24.98
N LYS A 302 12.58 2.57 -25.65
CA LYS A 302 11.18 2.75 -26.04
C LYS A 302 10.77 1.74 -27.13
N ILE A 303 11.62 1.49 -28.13
CA ILE A 303 11.39 0.43 -29.12
C ILE A 303 11.46 -0.96 -28.48
N SER A 304 12.39 -1.19 -27.56
CA SER A 304 12.48 -2.45 -26.81
C SER A 304 11.21 -2.66 -26.00
N PHE A 305 10.72 -1.63 -25.32
CA PHE A 305 9.48 -1.70 -24.56
C PHE A 305 8.31 -2.08 -25.46
N TYR A 306 8.14 -1.40 -26.61
CA TYR A 306 7.11 -1.71 -27.61
C TYR A 306 7.25 -3.13 -28.19
N LEU A 307 8.47 -3.55 -28.55
CA LEU A 307 8.74 -4.90 -29.07
C LEU A 307 8.56 -5.99 -28.00
N MET A 308 8.67 -5.65 -26.72
CA MET A 308 8.56 -6.58 -25.59
C MET A 308 7.17 -6.60 -24.97
N GLU A 309 6.29 -5.66 -25.31
CA GLU A 309 4.93 -5.54 -24.77
C GLU A 309 4.01 -6.67 -25.26
N ASP A 310 4.25 -7.16 -26.49
CA ASP A 310 3.57 -8.30 -27.09
C ASP A 310 4.44 -9.58 -27.00
N GLU A 311 3.86 -10.69 -26.53
CA GLU A 311 4.56 -11.98 -26.31
C GLU A 311 5.13 -12.57 -27.60
N GLU A 312 4.43 -12.44 -28.74
CA GLU A 312 4.93 -12.99 -30.02
C GLU A 312 6.14 -12.20 -30.56
N ASN A 313 6.18 -10.89 -30.29
CA ASN A 313 7.24 -9.99 -30.73
C ASN A 313 8.50 -10.16 -29.87
N ARG A 314 8.33 -10.35 -28.56
CA ARG A 314 9.38 -10.64 -27.58
C ARG A 314 10.20 -11.87 -28.00
N ASP A 315 9.52 -12.98 -28.27
CA ASP A 315 10.16 -14.25 -28.60
C ASP A 315 10.91 -14.20 -29.94
N PHE A 316 10.38 -13.47 -30.91
CA PHE A 316 11.01 -13.31 -32.21
C PHE A 316 12.25 -12.40 -32.16
N VAL A 317 12.19 -11.31 -31.41
CA VAL A 317 13.32 -10.36 -31.24
C VAL A 317 14.46 -11.02 -30.48
N LEU A 318 14.16 -11.74 -29.39
CA LEU A 318 15.16 -12.48 -28.62
C LEU A 318 15.89 -13.52 -29.48
N ARG A 319 15.15 -14.34 -30.25
CA ARG A 319 15.77 -15.31 -31.17
C ARG A 319 16.67 -14.64 -32.19
N LYS A 320 16.24 -13.52 -32.78
CA LYS A 320 17.00 -12.88 -33.85
C LYS A 320 18.23 -12.12 -33.35
N ILE A 321 18.19 -11.57 -32.13
CA ILE A 321 19.39 -10.98 -31.48
C ILE A 321 20.41 -12.08 -31.19
N LEU A 322 19.94 -13.21 -30.66
CA LEU A 322 20.76 -14.40 -30.44
C LEU A 322 21.31 -14.99 -31.75
N ASP A 323 20.58 -14.90 -32.87
CA ASP A 323 21.05 -15.42 -34.16
C ASP A 323 22.01 -14.48 -34.90
N THR A 324 21.90 -13.15 -34.71
CA THR A 324 22.60 -12.16 -35.56
C THR A 324 23.84 -11.53 -34.92
N ARG A 325 23.90 -11.45 -33.58
CA ARG A 325 24.98 -10.73 -32.87
C ARG A 325 25.62 -11.53 -31.74
N PHE A 326 25.50 -12.85 -31.79
CA PHE A 326 26.06 -13.74 -30.77
C PHE A 326 27.58 -13.53 -30.60
N GLU A 327 28.32 -13.50 -31.71
CA GLU A 327 29.78 -13.39 -31.71
C GLU A 327 30.29 -12.00 -31.26
N GLU A 328 29.60 -10.90 -31.61
CA GLU A 328 29.98 -9.54 -31.17
C GLU A 328 29.67 -9.28 -29.68
N LEU A 329 28.63 -9.92 -29.14
CA LEU A 329 28.30 -9.89 -27.71
C LEU A 329 29.27 -10.76 -26.88
N GLU A 330 29.86 -11.77 -27.50
CA GLU A 330 30.88 -12.66 -26.92
C GLU A 330 32.22 -11.92 -26.71
N GLU A 331 32.64 -11.03 -27.62
CA GLU A 331 33.92 -10.31 -27.54
C GLU A 331 33.94 -9.12 -26.55
N ARG A 332 32.81 -8.46 -26.28
CA ARG A 332 32.78 -7.16 -25.58
C ARG A 332 32.40 -7.20 -24.09
N SER A 333 32.09 -8.37 -23.55
CA SER A 333 31.53 -8.49 -22.20
C SER A 333 32.36 -9.45 -21.36
N THR A 334 33.16 -8.90 -20.45
CA THR A 334 33.84 -9.66 -19.38
C THR A 334 32.89 -10.50 -18.54
N ARG A 335 31.61 -10.09 -18.43
CA ARG A 335 30.57 -10.88 -17.74
C ARG A 335 30.15 -12.12 -18.50
N PHE A 336 30.25 -12.16 -19.84
CA PHE A 336 29.94 -13.40 -20.58
C PHE A 336 31.06 -14.44 -20.46
N ILE A 337 32.31 -14.02 -20.25
CA ILE A 337 33.41 -14.95 -19.95
C ILE A 337 33.20 -15.59 -18.57
N GLU A 338 32.88 -14.79 -17.54
CA GLU A 338 32.55 -15.33 -16.21
C GLU A 338 31.31 -16.22 -16.24
N VAL A 339 30.26 -15.82 -16.97
CA VAL A 339 29.04 -16.64 -17.12
C VAL A 339 29.35 -17.93 -17.90
N ARG A 340 30.23 -17.91 -18.90
CA ARG A 340 30.65 -19.10 -19.64
C ARG A 340 31.52 -20.01 -18.80
N GLU A 341 32.50 -19.48 -18.07
CA GLU A 341 33.31 -20.27 -17.13
C GLU A 341 32.41 -20.89 -16.06
N ARG A 342 31.43 -20.12 -15.56
CA ARG A 342 30.45 -20.62 -14.59
C ARG A 342 29.50 -21.64 -15.20
N LEU A 343 29.11 -21.48 -16.46
CA LEU A 343 28.24 -22.41 -17.18
C LEU A 343 29.00 -23.70 -17.57
N ASP A 344 30.28 -23.61 -17.89
CA ASP A 344 31.17 -24.75 -18.12
C ASP A 344 31.48 -25.48 -16.81
N GLU A 345 31.67 -24.76 -15.69
CA GLU A 345 31.72 -25.35 -14.34
C GLU A 345 30.40 -26.05 -14.00
N LEU A 346 29.26 -25.38 -14.16
CA LEU A 346 27.94 -25.94 -13.91
C LEU A 346 27.64 -27.14 -14.81
N ASN A 347 28.11 -27.16 -16.06
CA ASN A 347 27.96 -28.30 -16.95
C ASN A 347 28.87 -29.47 -16.56
N ARG A 348 30.09 -29.19 -16.09
CA ARG A 348 30.96 -30.22 -15.51
C ARG A 348 30.36 -30.78 -14.22
N GLU A 349 29.86 -29.92 -13.35
CA GLU A 349 29.14 -30.31 -12.14
C GLU A 349 27.90 -31.13 -12.48
N LYS A 350 27.10 -30.70 -13.46
CA LYS A 350 25.94 -31.44 -13.95
C LYS A 350 26.33 -32.82 -14.50
N ALA A 351 27.40 -32.93 -15.29
CA ALA A 351 27.87 -34.22 -15.78
C ALA A 351 28.38 -35.13 -14.65
N THR A 352 29.07 -34.57 -13.65
CA THR A 352 29.45 -35.32 -12.43
C THR A 352 28.23 -35.70 -11.58
N LEU A 353 27.21 -34.86 -11.53
CA LEU A 353 25.96 -35.12 -10.81
C LEU A 353 25.11 -36.17 -11.52
N GLU A 354 25.09 -36.17 -12.85
CA GLU A 354 24.41 -37.19 -13.66
C GLU A 354 25.11 -38.55 -13.53
N THR A 355 26.44 -38.59 -13.59
CA THR A 355 27.21 -39.82 -13.36
C THR A 355 27.12 -40.32 -11.91
N THR A 356 27.10 -39.43 -10.93
CA THR A 356 26.83 -39.81 -9.52
C THR A 356 25.38 -40.24 -9.32
N LEU A 357 24.41 -39.63 -9.98
CA LEU A 357 23.02 -40.11 -9.96
C LEU A 357 22.87 -41.49 -10.60
N GLU A 358 23.61 -41.78 -11.67
CA GLU A 358 23.57 -43.07 -12.35
C GLU A 358 24.24 -44.17 -11.53
N THR A 359 25.36 -43.85 -10.87
CA THR A 359 26.00 -44.75 -9.89
C THR A 359 25.13 -44.94 -8.64
N ILE A 360 24.57 -43.87 -8.06
CA ILE A 360 23.62 -43.97 -6.94
C ILE A 360 22.37 -44.77 -7.35
N ARG A 361 21.86 -44.61 -8.58
CA ARG A 361 20.73 -45.43 -9.07
C ARG A 361 21.11 -46.90 -9.20
N SER A 362 22.31 -47.20 -9.67
CA SER A 362 22.85 -48.57 -9.70
C SER A 362 22.98 -49.13 -8.30
N GLU A 363 23.60 -48.39 -7.37
CA GLU A 363 23.77 -48.78 -5.97
C GLU A 363 22.43 -48.95 -5.26
N VAL A 364 21.44 -48.09 -5.52
CA VAL A 364 20.08 -48.21 -4.99
C VAL A 364 19.37 -49.43 -5.57
N SER A 365 19.58 -49.74 -6.87
CA SER A 365 19.03 -50.94 -7.49
C SER A 365 19.65 -52.21 -6.89
N ASP A 366 20.97 -52.21 -6.70
CA ASP A 366 21.71 -53.33 -6.12
C ASP A 366 21.36 -53.50 -4.64
N ALA A 367 21.31 -52.42 -3.86
CA ALA A 367 20.86 -52.42 -2.47
C ALA A 367 19.41 -52.86 -2.35
N LYS A 368 18.51 -52.43 -3.25
CA LYS A 368 17.11 -52.88 -3.27
C LYS A 368 17.02 -54.38 -3.57
N SER A 369 17.85 -54.90 -4.48
CA SER A 369 17.91 -56.34 -4.78
C SER A 369 18.48 -57.15 -3.60
N PHE A 370 19.45 -56.59 -2.87
CA PHE A 370 20.03 -57.18 -1.67
C PHE A 370 19.01 -57.21 -0.52
N ILE A 371 18.33 -56.08 -0.26
CA ILE A 371 17.27 -55.96 0.76
C ILE A 371 16.09 -56.89 0.43
N LEU A 372 15.73 -57.05 -0.85
CA LEU A 372 14.68 -57.99 -1.27
C LEU A 372 15.06 -59.43 -0.94
N LYS A 373 16.30 -59.85 -1.24
CA LYS A 373 16.80 -61.19 -0.89
C LYS A 373 16.90 -61.40 0.61
N GLU A 374 17.44 -60.43 1.34
CA GLU A 374 17.56 -60.50 2.80
C GLU A 374 16.19 -60.54 3.48
N ASN A 375 15.21 -59.77 3.00
CA ASN A 375 13.83 -59.82 3.49
C ASN A 375 13.14 -61.15 3.17
N GLU A 376 13.38 -61.75 1.99
CA GLU A 376 12.86 -63.09 1.68
C GLU A 376 13.47 -64.15 2.60
N GLU A 377 14.78 -64.11 2.83
CA GLU A 377 15.45 -65.03 3.76
C GLU A 377 14.99 -64.84 5.21
N LEU A 378 14.85 -63.59 5.66
CA LEU A 378 14.39 -63.26 7.00
C LEU A 378 12.92 -63.66 7.19
N SER A 379 12.06 -63.39 6.20
CA SER A 379 10.65 -63.81 6.21
C SER A 379 10.54 -65.34 6.27
N ASN A 380 11.36 -66.07 5.52
CA ASN A 380 11.39 -67.54 5.57
C ASN A 380 11.83 -68.06 6.95
N LYS A 381 12.86 -67.47 7.55
CA LYS A 381 13.31 -67.83 8.92
C LYS A 381 12.24 -67.51 9.97
N LEU A 382 11.62 -66.33 9.87
CA LEU A 382 10.58 -65.90 10.81
C LEU A 382 9.35 -66.80 10.71
N ASN A 383 8.96 -67.21 9.50
CA ASN A 383 7.86 -68.15 9.29
C ASN A 383 8.18 -69.54 9.88
N GLN A 384 9.43 -70.02 9.73
CA GLN A 384 9.86 -71.26 10.40
C GLN A 384 9.80 -71.13 11.93
N GLU A 385 10.30 -70.03 12.51
CA GLU A 385 10.21 -69.80 13.96
C GLU A 385 8.77 -69.69 14.44
N ILE A 386 7.89 -69.03 13.67
CA ILE A 386 6.46 -68.93 13.98
C ILE A 386 5.82 -70.32 14.01
N ASP A 387 6.14 -71.19 13.05
CA ASP A 387 5.57 -72.53 13.00
C ASP A 387 6.13 -73.42 14.14
N GLU A 388 7.42 -73.30 14.47
CA GLU A 388 7.99 -73.96 15.67
C GLU A 388 7.36 -73.47 16.97
N LEU A 389 7.12 -72.16 17.10
CA LEU A 389 6.46 -71.57 18.27
C LEU A 389 4.99 -71.99 18.37
N LYS A 390 4.28 -72.12 17.24
CA LYS A 390 2.92 -72.69 17.21
C LYS A 390 2.92 -74.14 17.68
N GLU A 391 3.83 -74.98 17.18
CA GLU A 391 3.92 -76.37 17.67
C GLU A 391 4.24 -76.45 19.16
N LYS A 392 5.13 -75.60 19.67
CA LYS A 392 5.42 -75.51 21.11
C LYS A 392 4.21 -75.03 21.90
N ARG A 393 3.49 -74.03 21.40
CA ARG A 393 2.26 -73.54 22.01
C ARG A 393 1.20 -74.63 22.06
N ASP A 394 0.97 -75.37 20.97
CA ASP A 394 -0.02 -76.45 20.93
C ASP A 394 0.35 -77.58 21.92
N LYS A 395 1.64 -77.88 22.07
CA LYS A 395 2.13 -78.81 23.10
C LYS A 395 1.87 -78.27 24.51
N LEU A 396 2.21 -77.00 24.79
CA LEU A 396 1.97 -76.39 26.10
C LEU A 396 0.47 -76.27 26.41
N ASP A 397 -0.37 -75.95 25.43
CA ASP A 397 -1.84 -75.92 25.57
C ASP A 397 -2.36 -77.34 25.91
N SER A 398 -1.78 -78.39 25.33
CA SER A 398 -2.11 -79.78 25.70
C SER A 398 -1.66 -80.16 27.11
N GLU A 399 -0.50 -79.68 27.56
CA GLU A 399 0.00 -79.88 28.93
C GLU A 399 -0.83 -79.10 29.94
N ILE A 400 -1.19 -77.84 29.64
CA ILE A 400 -2.08 -77.02 30.46
C ILE A 400 -3.44 -77.70 30.59
N ASN A 401 -4.03 -78.19 29.50
CA ASN A 401 -5.30 -78.93 29.58
C ASN A 401 -5.20 -80.19 30.46
N SER A 402 -4.06 -80.88 30.41
CA SER A 402 -3.80 -82.02 31.28
C SER A 402 -3.64 -81.60 32.75
N LEU A 403 -2.95 -80.49 33.02
CA LEU A 403 -2.78 -79.91 34.36
C LEU A 403 -4.09 -79.35 34.93
N VAL A 404 -4.94 -78.75 34.09
CA VAL A 404 -6.30 -78.33 34.46
C VAL A 404 -7.12 -79.55 34.84
N GLY A 405 -7.07 -80.64 34.08
CA GLY A 405 -7.70 -81.90 34.46
C GLY A 405 -7.19 -82.46 35.80
N ILE A 406 -5.89 -82.34 36.07
CA ILE A 406 -5.29 -82.72 37.37
C ILE A 406 -5.76 -81.79 38.49
N TYR A 407 -5.87 -80.49 38.24
CA TYR A 407 -6.37 -79.51 39.20
C TYR A 407 -7.85 -79.74 39.52
N ASP A 408 -8.68 -80.06 38.52
CA ASP A 408 -10.08 -80.42 38.69
C ASP A 408 -10.22 -81.72 39.50
N LEU A 409 -9.35 -82.70 39.26
CA LEU A 409 -9.28 -83.92 40.08
C LEU A 409 -8.78 -83.63 41.51
N ALA A 410 -7.83 -82.72 41.70
CA ALA A 410 -7.30 -82.35 43.00
C ALA A 410 -8.31 -81.52 43.82
N THR A 411 -9.06 -80.65 43.17
CA THR A 411 -10.18 -79.91 43.81
C THR A 411 -11.30 -80.87 44.17
N ALA A 412 -11.65 -81.82 43.30
CA ALA A 412 -12.59 -82.90 43.63
C ALA A 412 -12.08 -83.79 44.77
N ASP A 413 -10.78 -84.14 44.81
CA ASP A 413 -10.16 -84.89 45.92
C ASP A 413 -10.15 -84.08 47.22
N SER A 414 -9.91 -82.77 47.14
CA SER A 414 -10.00 -81.88 48.31
C SER A 414 -11.44 -81.76 48.81
N ALA A 415 -12.42 -81.65 47.92
CA ALA A 415 -13.84 -81.60 48.26
C ALA A 415 -14.31 -82.94 48.84
N LEU A 416 -13.84 -84.07 48.29
CA LEU A 416 -14.07 -85.41 48.83
C LEU A 416 -13.40 -85.59 50.20
N LYS A 417 -12.19 -85.05 50.41
CA LYS A 417 -11.53 -85.04 51.72
C LYS A 417 -12.24 -84.16 52.72
N GLU A 418 -12.75 -83.01 52.30
CA GLU A 418 -13.61 -82.16 53.14
C GLU A 418 -14.90 -82.90 53.48
N ASP A 419 -15.54 -83.58 52.52
CA ASP A 419 -16.73 -84.41 52.74
C ASP A 419 -16.46 -85.64 53.62
N ILE A 420 -15.31 -86.28 53.47
CA ILE A 420 -14.85 -87.37 54.35
C ILE A 420 -14.60 -86.81 55.74
N SER A 421 -13.92 -85.67 55.87
CA SER A 421 -13.69 -85.03 57.17
C SER A 421 -15.01 -84.61 57.81
N ALA A 422 -15.97 -84.12 57.02
CA ALA A 422 -17.30 -83.72 57.43
C ALA A 422 -18.09 -84.95 57.91
N ARG A 423 -18.00 -86.08 57.20
CA ARG A 423 -18.58 -87.37 57.58
C ARG A 423 -17.89 -87.99 58.79
N GLU A 424 -16.58 -87.84 58.93
CA GLU A 424 -15.82 -88.26 60.11
C GLU A 424 -16.17 -87.39 61.33
N THR A 425 -16.35 -86.08 61.16
CA THR A 425 -16.95 -85.22 62.19
C THR A 425 -18.39 -85.60 62.45
N GLN A 426 -19.22 -85.97 61.48
CA GLN A 426 -20.57 -86.45 61.72
C GLN A 426 -20.59 -87.82 62.44
N ILE A 427 -19.65 -88.70 62.16
CA ILE A 427 -19.49 -89.98 62.87
C ILE A 427 -18.98 -89.74 64.28
N ASN A 428 -18.04 -88.83 64.47
CA ASN A 428 -17.58 -88.39 65.78
C ASN A 428 -18.65 -87.63 66.53
N GLU A 429 -19.48 -86.83 65.86
CA GLU A 429 -20.65 -86.16 66.42
C GLU A 429 -21.69 -87.21 66.80
N LEU A 430 -22.05 -88.17 65.95
CA LEU A 430 -22.95 -89.27 66.31
C LEU A 430 -22.41 -90.14 67.47
N SER A 431 -21.10 -90.37 67.52
CA SER A 431 -20.39 -91.01 68.63
C SER A 431 -20.43 -90.13 69.90
N GLN A 432 -20.23 -88.83 69.74
CA GLN A 432 -20.36 -87.84 70.80
C GLN A 432 -21.80 -87.57 71.19
N THR A 433 -22.81 -87.82 70.35
CA THR A 433 -24.25 -87.71 70.62
C THR A 433 -24.70 -88.96 71.35
N ARG A 434 -24.13 -90.13 71.03
CA ARG A 434 -24.24 -91.33 71.88
C ARG A 434 -23.64 -91.06 73.25
N ASP A 435 -22.46 -90.46 73.31
CA ASP A 435 -21.78 -90.13 74.57
C ASP A 435 -22.38 -88.90 75.26
N SER A 436 -23.05 -87.99 74.53
CA SER A 436 -23.73 -86.80 75.05
C SER A 436 -25.14 -87.13 75.47
N ILE A 437 -25.86 -88.10 74.92
CA ILE A 437 -27.08 -88.61 75.55
C ILE A 437 -26.73 -89.25 76.91
N LEU A 438 -25.55 -89.89 77.02
CA LEU A 438 -25.00 -90.38 78.28
C LEU A 438 -24.48 -89.28 79.22
N LYS A 439 -24.19 -88.07 78.70
CA LYS A 439 -23.59 -86.93 79.43
C LYS A 439 -24.56 -85.77 79.66
N GLU A 440 -25.64 -85.62 78.89
CA GLU A 440 -26.79 -84.70 79.04
C GLU A 440 -27.71 -85.18 80.16
N LEU A 441 -27.68 -86.47 80.49
CA LEU A 441 -28.20 -86.99 81.76
C LEU A 441 -27.34 -86.58 82.97
N LYS A 442 -26.09 -86.14 82.73
CA LYS A 442 -25.07 -85.88 83.76
C LYS A 442 -24.70 -84.40 83.91
N ASN A 443 -24.87 -83.60 82.87
CA ASN A 443 -24.38 -82.22 82.76
C ASN A 443 -25.49 -81.27 82.24
N GLY A 444 -26.75 -81.50 82.62
CA GLY A 444 -27.78 -80.44 82.75
C GLY A 444 -27.52 -79.52 83.96
N ILE A 445 -26.28 -79.54 84.44
CA ILE A 445 -25.73 -78.84 85.60
C ILE A 445 -24.47 -78.20 85.03
N GLU A 446 -24.34 -76.87 85.19
CA GLU A 446 -23.26 -76.03 84.64
C GLU A 446 -23.43 -75.79 83.13
N GLU A 447 -24.51 -75.14 82.72
CA GLU A 447 -24.66 -73.69 82.89
C GLU A 447 -23.45 -72.89 82.37
N PHE A 448 -23.79 -71.85 81.62
CA PHE A 448 -22.94 -70.73 81.27
C PHE A 448 -21.96 -70.93 80.11
N ASN A 449 -22.45 -70.75 78.89
CA ASN A 449 -22.46 -69.45 78.20
C ASN A 449 -21.07 -68.97 77.73
N ASN A 450 -20.83 -69.25 76.46
CA ASN A 450 -20.43 -68.27 75.45
C ASN A 450 -18.98 -67.75 75.46
N THR A 451 -18.12 -68.54 74.82
CA THR A 451 -17.50 -68.28 73.48
C THR A 451 -18.01 -66.99 72.79
N GLY A 452 -17.24 -66.19 72.05
CA GLY A 452 -15.93 -66.25 71.42
C GLY A 452 -15.72 -64.89 70.71
N ARG A 453 -14.48 -64.43 70.47
CA ARG A 453 -13.82 -64.43 69.15
C ARG A 453 -14.75 -63.95 68.01
N VAL A 454 -14.38 -63.00 67.14
CA VAL A 454 -13.25 -63.02 66.20
C VAL A 454 -13.10 -61.60 65.57
N ILE A 455 -11.93 -61.33 64.99
CA ILE A 455 -11.66 -60.55 63.74
C ILE A 455 -10.93 -59.21 63.93
N GLY A 456 -9.60 -59.31 63.94
CA GLY A 456 -8.79 -58.40 63.15
C GLY A 456 -8.89 -58.81 61.68
N ARG A 457 -9.47 -57.94 60.85
CA ARG A 457 -9.29 -57.83 59.39
C ARG A 457 -9.96 -56.52 58.94
N ALA A 458 -9.23 -55.41 59.11
CA ALA A 458 -9.46 -54.17 58.36
C ALA A 458 -8.19 -53.29 58.45
N LEU A 459 -7.21 -53.59 57.60
CA LEU A 459 -6.18 -52.64 57.17
C LEU A 459 -6.89 -51.42 56.55
N LYS A 460 -6.71 -50.20 57.05
CA LYS A 460 -5.63 -49.24 56.71
C LYS A 460 -5.36 -49.09 55.21
N GLU A 461 -6.13 -48.23 54.56
CA GLU A 461 -5.72 -47.49 53.36
C GLU A 461 -6.59 -46.22 53.24
N LYS A 462 -6.11 -45.07 53.74
CA LYS A 462 -6.68 -43.73 53.47
C LYS A 462 -5.77 -42.55 53.84
N GLY A 463 -4.44 -42.73 53.80
CA GLY A 463 -3.51 -41.73 54.32
C GLY A 463 -2.32 -41.36 53.43
N PHE A 464 -2.29 -41.81 52.17
CA PHE A 464 -1.11 -41.64 51.31
C PHE A 464 -1.23 -40.56 50.23
N ASN A 465 -2.46 -40.13 49.88
CA ASN A 465 -2.66 -39.12 48.83
C ASN A 465 -2.46 -37.66 49.28
N ASP A 466 -2.67 -37.34 50.55
CA ASP A 466 -2.59 -35.94 51.02
C ASP A 466 -1.14 -35.46 51.23
N ILE A 467 -0.19 -36.38 51.41
CA ILE A 467 1.22 -36.04 51.66
C ILE A 467 1.95 -35.71 50.35
N LEU A 468 1.56 -36.33 49.22
CA LEU A 468 2.16 -36.13 47.90
C LEU A 468 1.86 -34.75 47.28
N MET A 469 0.73 -34.14 47.62
CA MET A 469 0.31 -32.83 47.12
C MET A 469 1.13 -31.67 47.72
N THR A 470 1.67 -31.86 48.94
CA THR A 470 2.37 -30.80 49.68
C THR A 470 3.85 -30.66 49.26
N VAL A 471 4.44 -31.73 48.71
CA VAL A 471 5.86 -31.77 48.31
C VAL A 471 6.10 -31.14 46.93
N ARG A 472 5.06 -30.93 46.10
CA ARG A 472 5.18 -30.47 44.70
C ARG A 472 5.09 -28.95 44.48
N GLY A 473 5.00 -28.14 45.53
CA GLY A 473 5.24 -26.69 45.41
C GLY A 473 4.26 -25.90 44.52
N THR A 474 3.02 -26.36 44.33
CA THR A 474 1.99 -25.58 43.64
C THR A 474 1.36 -24.56 44.59
N LYS A 475 1.91 -23.33 44.63
CA LYS A 475 1.13 -22.18 45.09
C LYS A 475 -0.03 -22.00 44.12
N ASN A 476 -1.22 -22.44 44.54
CA ASN A 476 -2.47 -22.21 43.84
C ASN A 476 -2.73 -20.71 43.75
N PHE A 477 -2.56 -20.11 42.57
CA PHE A 477 -3.35 -18.94 42.21
C PHE A 477 -4.79 -19.41 42.02
N GLU A 478 -5.73 -18.75 42.70
CA GLU A 478 -7.14 -19.12 42.76
C GLU A 478 -7.74 -19.28 41.36
N TYR A 479 -8.39 -20.42 41.13
CA TYR A 479 -9.21 -20.67 39.96
C TYR A 479 -10.46 -19.77 40.05
N ILE A 480 -10.60 -18.81 39.13
CA ILE A 480 -11.80 -17.97 39.04
C ILE A 480 -12.78 -18.68 38.10
N PRO A 481 -13.98 -19.07 38.57
CA PRO A 481 -14.97 -19.74 37.74
C PRO A 481 -15.48 -18.82 36.62
N TYR A 482 -15.70 -19.41 35.44
CA TYR A 482 -16.10 -18.71 34.22
C TYR A 482 -17.50 -18.09 34.34
N GLN A 483 -17.64 -16.83 33.91
CA GLN A 483 -18.94 -16.14 33.82
C GLN A 483 -19.42 -16.11 32.36
N ASN A 484 -20.73 -16.23 32.16
CA ASN A 484 -21.36 -16.08 30.84
C ASN A 484 -21.12 -14.66 30.29
N ILE A 485 -20.77 -14.57 29.01
CA ILE A 485 -20.55 -13.30 28.32
C ILE A 485 -21.88 -12.67 27.99
N SER A 486 -22.08 -11.42 28.41
CA SER A 486 -23.21 -10.60 27.95
C SER A 486 -22.83 -9.96 26.62
N TYR A 487 -23.52 -10.35 25.54
CA TYR A 487 -23.33 -9.78 24.22
C TYR A 487 -24.20 -8.53 24.01
N ALA A 488 -23.62 -7.52 23.37
CA ALA A 488 -24.35 -6.37 22.87
C ALA A 488 -25.10 -6.73 21.58
N SER A 489 -26.26 -6.13 21.37
CA SER A 489 -27.00 -6.19 20.12
C SER A 489 -26.79 -4.88 19.35
N PHE A 490 -26.48 -5.00 18.06
CA PHE A 490 -26.25 -3.89 17.15
C PHE A 490 -27.14 -4.03 15.92
N ASP A 491 -27.71 -2.92 15.47
CA ASP A 491 -28.57 -2.88 14.28
C ASP A 491 -27.76 -2.71 12.99
N SER A 492 -26.52 -2.20 13.08
CA SER A 492 -25.67 -1.91 11.93
C SER A 492 -24.17 -1.89 12.25
N LYS A 493 -23.33 -1.97 11.21
CA LYS A 493 -21.86 -1.77 11.32
C LYS A 493 -21.51 -0.40 11.87
N ASP A 494 -22.25 0.64 11.48
CA ASP A 494 -22.02 2.01 11.94
C ASP A 494 -22.24 2.14 13.45
N GLU A 495 -23.22 1.43 14.00
CA GLU A 495 -23.46 1.41 15.45
C GLU A 495 -22.32 0.72 16.22
N ILE A 496 -21.75 -0.37 15.66
CA ILE A 496 -20.55 -1.00 16.23
C ILE A 496 -19.38 -0.03 16.21
N ILE A 497 -19.15 0.66 15.08
CA ILE A 497 -18.09 1.65 14.93
C ILE A 497 -18.24 2.75 15.98
N ASP A 498 -19.44 3.32 16.12
CA ASP A 498 -19.71 4.41 17.07
C ASP A 498 -19.59 3.95 18.53
N TYR A 499 -20.02 2.73 18.85
CA TYR A 499 -19.87 2.13 20.17
C TYR A 499 -18.39 1.95 20.56
N ILE A 500 -17.57 1.40 19.65
CA ILE A 500 -16.13 1.22 19.88
C ILE A 500 -15.42 2.57 19.90
N LEU A 501 -15.78 3.50 19.02
CA LEU A 501 -15.27 4.87 19.01
C LEU A 501 -15.53 5.59 20.34
N TYR A 502 -16.74 5.45 20.87
CA TYR A 502 -17.10 5.98 22.18
C TYR A 502 -16.27 5.33 23.29
N LYS A 503 -16.21 3.99 23.36
CA LYS A 503 -15.44 3.30 24.40
C LYS A 503 -13.95 3.67 24.35
N MET A 504 -13.33 3.66 23.17
CA MET A 504 -11.91 4.02 23.05
C MET A 504 -11.65 5.47 23.45
N ASN A 505 -12.44 6.44 22.97
CA ASN A 505 -12.19 7.86 23.23
C ASN A 505 -12.65 8.34 24.62
N LYS A 506 -13.84 7.93 25.08
CA LYS A 506 -14.47 8.42 26.32
C LYS A 506 -14.16 7.56 27.53
N VAL A 507 -14.20 6.23 27.39
CA VAL A 507 -13.99 5.32 28.52
C VAL A 507 -12.49 5.06 28.75
N TYR A 508 -11.74 4.79 27.68
CA TYR A 508 -10.31 4.44 27.76
C TYR A 508 -9.36 5.58 27.39
N ASN A 509 -9.88 6.76 27.03
CA ASN A 509 -9.10 7.98 26.73
C ASN A 509 -8.00 7.80 25.65
N HIS A 510 -8.25 6.90 24.70
CA HIS A 510 -7.42 6.69 23.52
C HIS A 510 -8.03 7.49 22.35
N ARG A 511 -7.43 8.65 22.07
CA ARG A 511 -7.81 9.54 20.96
C ARG A 511 -7.67 8.81 19.61
N ILE A 512 -8.78 8.32 19.05
CA ILE A 512 -8.80 7.53 17.81
C ILE A 512 -9.95 7.94 16.89
N SER A 513 -9.65 8.04 15.59
CA SER A 513 -10.54 8.47 14.51
C SER A 513 -11.58 7.41 14.19
N ARG A 514 -12.73 7.83 13.65
CA ARG A 514 -13.74 6.89 13.13
C ARG A 514 -13.10 5.94 12.12
N ASN A 515 -12.36 6.49 11.16
CA ASN A 515 -11.56 5.71 10.20
C ASN A 515 -10.50 4.83 10.89
N GLY A 516 -9.93 5.28 12.02
CA GLY A 516 -8.97 4.51 12.80
C GLY A 516 -9.62 3.31 13.49
N VAL A 517 -10.85 3.44 13.98
CA VAL A 517 -11.65 2.34 14.51
C VAL A 517 -12.04 1.36 13.41
N ILE A 518 -12.49 1.86 12.25
CA ILE A 518 -12.80 1.04 11.07
C ILE A 518 -11.57 0.22 10.65
N ASN A 519 -10.40 0.86 10.59
CA ASN A 519 -9.15 0.19 10.27
C ASN A 519 -8.84 -0.95 11.25
N LEU A 520 -8.94 -0.71 12.56
CA LEU A 520 -8.68 -1.75 13.56
C LEU A 520 -9.68 -2.91 13.47
N LEU A 521 -10.97 -2.62 13.29
CA LEU A 521 -12.02 -3.64 13.14
C LEU A 521 -11.80 -4.48 11.88
N ALA A 522 -11.49 -3.86 10.74
CA ALA A 522 -11.20 -4.57 9.49
C ALA A 522 -9.94 -5.43 9.62
N LEU A 523 -8.84 -4.90 10.16
CA LEU A 523 -7.62 -5.66 10.41
C LEU A 523 -7.88 -6.88 11.29
N PHE A 524 -8.64 -6.69 12.37
CA PHE A 524 -8.97 -7.74 13.34
C PHE A 524 -9.95 -8.78 12.77
N ALA A 525 -10.84 -8.39 11.85
CA ALA A 525 -11.76 -9.30 11.18
C ALA A 525 -11.07 -10.13 10.07
N GLN A 526 -10.05 -9.58 9.41
CA GLN A 526 -9.41 -10.18 8.23
C GLN A 526 -8.11 -10.94 8.53
N ASN A 527 -7.42 -10.62 9.64
CA ASN A 527 -6.12 -11.22 9.96
C ASN A 527 -6.15 -11.96 11.30
N PHE A 528 -5.55 -13.15 11.32
CA PHE A 528 -5.39 -13.93 12.54
C PHE A 528 -4.40 -13.28 13.51
N ILE A 529 -3.33 -12.68 12.96
CA ILE A 529 -2.30 -11.93 13.70
C ILE A 529 -2.31 -10.46 13.26
N VAL A 530 -2.48 -9.54 14.21
CA VAL A 530 -2.36 -8.09 13.98
C VAL A 530 -1.28 -7.50 14.88
N ASN A 531 -0.28 -6.88 14.27
CA ASN A 531 0.84 -6.25 14.94
C ASN A 531 0.58 -4.76 15.14
N PHE A 532 0.94 -4.25 16.31
CA PHE A 532 1.03 -2.83 16.58
C PHE A 532 2.49 -2.40 16.54
N ASP A 533 2.79 -1.47 15.64
CA ASP A 533 4.14 -0.97 15.39
C ASP A 533 4.28 0.52 15.75
N GLY A 534 5.49 0.94 16.13
CA GLY A 534 5.83 2.29 16.56
C GLY A 534 7.02 2.32 17.53
N LYS A 535 7.40 3.52 17.98
CA LYS A 535 8.52 3.70 18.92
C LYS A 535 8.22 3.17 20.33
N THR A 536 9.25 2.87 21.11
CA THR A 536 9.09 2.49 22.52
C THR A 536 8.40 3.63 23.30
N GLY A 537 7.44 3.27 24.17
CA GLY A 537 6.66 4.26 24.92
C GLY A 537 5.54 4.96 24.14
N SER A 538 5.31 4.63 22.86
CA SER A 538 4.23 5.24 22.06
C SER A 538 2.82 4.76 22.40
N GLY A 539 2.66 3.90 23.42
CA GLY A 539 1.35 3.42 23.86
C GLY A 539 0.74 2.30 23.00
N LYS A 540 1.56 1.53 22.27
CA LYS A 540 1.12 0.36 21.47
C LYS A 540 0.30 -0.63 22.29
N THR A 541 0.86 -1.05 23.42
CA THR A 541 0.21 -2.01 24.31
C THR A 541 -1.05 -1.45 24.96
N SER A 542 -1.04 -0.18 25.35
CA SER A 542 -2.24 0.48 25.89
C SER A 542 -3.34 0.58 24.83
N ARG A 543 -3.01 0.91 23.58
CA ARG A 543 -3.97 1.00 22.47
C ARG A 543 -4.59 -0.38 22.16
N ALA A 544 -3.76 -1.41 22.05
CA ALA A 544 -4.24 -2.79 21.83
C ALA A 544 -5.15 -3.24 22.98
N THR A 545 -4.74 -3.00 24.23
CA THR A 545 -5.53 -3.34 25.43
C THR A 545 -6.85 -2.58 25.46
N ALA A 546 -6.85 -1.28 25.15
CA ALA A 546 -8.06 -0.46 25.11
C ALA A 546 -9.03 -0.88 24.01
N PHE A 547 -8.51 -1.27 22.84
CA PHE A 547 -9.32 -1.81 21.75
C PHE A 547 -9.99 -3.14 22.15
N LEU A 548 -9.25 -4.07 22.74
CA LEU A 548 -9.82 -5.34 23.23
C LEU A 548 -10.85 -5.13 24.35
N ASN A 549 -10.56 -4.23 25.29
CA ASN A 549 -11.51 -3.87 26.34
C ASN A 549 -12.75 -3.14 25.76
N ALA A 550 -12.61 -2.38 24.67
CA ALA A 550 -13.74 -1.76 23.96
C ALA A 550 -14.64 -2.80 23.30
N LEU A 551 -14.06 -3.88 22.75
CA LEU A 551 -14.80 -5.05 22.26
C LEU A 551 -15.50 -5.85 23.38
N GLY A 552 -15.23 -5.51 24.64
CA GLY A 552 -15.76 -6.20 25.81
C GLY A 552 -14.96 -7.43 26.22
N LEU A 553 -13.75 -7.61 25.69
CA LEU A 553 -12.80 -8.63 26.15
C LEU A 553 -12.05 -8.06 27.36
N ASN A 554 -12.49 -8.40 28.56
CA ASN A 554 -11.96 -7.85 29.80
C ASN A 554 -11.54 -8.96 30.77
N SER A 555 -10.97 -8.59 31.91
CA SER A 555 -10.50 -9.56 32.90
C SER A 555 -11.62 -10.35 33.59
N GLN A 556 -12.90 -9.97 33.42
CA GLN A 556 -14.03 -10.65 34.05
C GLN A 556 -14.49 -11.86 33.22
N ASN A 557 -14.38 -11.80 31.89
CA ASN A 557 -14.76 -12.92 31.03
C ASN A 557 -13.61 -13.88 30.70
N ASN A 558 -12.37 -13.57 31.12
CA ASN A 558 -11.17 -14.38 30.88
C ASN A 558 -10.92 -14.70 29.39
N ARG A 559 -11.48 -13.92 28.45
CA ARG A 559 -11.30 -14.10 27.01
C ARG A 559 -10.09 -13.35 26.45
N PHE A 560 -9.42 -12.57 27.30
CA PHE A 560 -8.23 -11.82 26.95
C PHE A 560 -7.05 -12.21 27.83
N VAL A 561 -5.95 -12.66 27.21
CA VAL A 561 -4.70 -12.97 27.90
C VAL A 561 -3.58 -12.11 27.33
N ARG A 562 -2.90 -11.35 28.20
CA ARG A 562 -1.67 -10.63 27.85
C ARG A 562 -0.45 -11.41 28.32
N ILE A 563 0.53 -11.54 27.43
CA ILE A 563 1.79 -12.25 27.64
C ILE A 563 2.92 -11.30 27.25
N ASN A 564 3.86 -11.06 28.16
CA ASN A 564 5.11 -10.40 27.79
C ASN A 564 6.10 -11.48 27.34
N VAL A 565 6.65 -11.36 26.14
CA VAL A 565 7.52 -12.40 25.56
C VAL A 565 8.91 -12.30 26.19
N ASP A 566 9.34 -13.40 26.80
CA ASP A 566 10.69 -13.51 27.36
C ASP A 566 11.69 -13.91 26.25
N PRO A 567 12.90 -13.32 26.20
CA PRO A 567 13.95 -13.69 25.25
C PRO A 567 14.31 -15.19 25.21
N ASP A 568 14.04 -15.92 26.30
CA ASP A 568 14.34 -17.35 26.42
C ASP A 568 13.25 -18.26 25.84
N VAL A 569 12.11 -17.73 25.41
CA VAL A 569 11.04 -18.53 24.79
C VAL A 569 11.47 -18.97 23.38
N ARG A 570 11.60 -20.28 23.14
CA ARG A 570 12.08 -20.84 21.86
C ARG A 570 11.13 -21.82 21.20
N SER A 571 9.98 -22.12 21.81
CA SER A 571 9.03 -23.08 21.26
C SER A 571 7.62 -22.86 21.77
N VAL A 572 6.64 -23.43 21.06
CA VAL A 572 5.24 -23.46 21.52
C VAL A 572 5.12 -24.16 22.89
N ARG A 573 6.02 -25.09 23.19
CA ARG A 573 6.07 -25.78 24.49
C ARG A 573 6.48 -24.85 25.63
N ASP A 574 7.44 -23.96 25.38
CA ASP A 574 7.86 -22.95 26.35
C ASP A 574 6.73 -21.95 26.64
N LEU A 575 5.90 -21.70 25.63
CA LEU A 575 4.78 -20.78 25.73
C LEU A 575 3.54 -21.40 26.40
N VAL A 576 3.01 -22.50 25.86
CA VAL A 576 1.74 -23.11 26.31
C VAL A 576 2.00 -24.12 27.43
N GLY A 577 2.95 -25.03 27.20
CA GLY A 577 3.23 -26.16 28.07
C GLY A 577 3.60 -27.42 27.29
N PHE A 578 3.89 -28.51 28.01
CA PHE A 578 4.24 -29.78 27.39
C PHE A 578 3.86 -30.95 28.30
N TYR A 579 3.66 -32.12 27.69
CA TYR A 579 3.55 -33.38 28.41
C TYR A 579 4.93 -33.85 28.87
N ASN A 580 5.09 -34.11 30.16
CA ASN A 580 6.30 -34.66 30.73
C ASN A 580 6.18 -36.20 30.84
N PRO A 581 6.91 -36.98 30.02
CA PRO A 581 6.81 -38.44 30.04
C PRO A 581 7.27 -39.07 31.36
N ASN A 582 8.14 -38.39 32.11
CA ASN A 582 8.69 -38.91 33.36
C ASN A 582 7.70 -38.80 34.52
N THR A 583 6.85 -37.76 34.52
CA THR A 583 5.82 -37.56 35.54
C THR A 583 4.43 -38.01 35.10
N GLY A 584 4.22 -38.20 33.79
CA GLY A 584 2.91 -38.49 33.19
C GLY A 584 1.96 -37.29 33.21
N GLU A 585 2.47 -36.08 33.48
CA GLU A 585 1.65 -34.88 33.69
C GLU A 585 1.90 -33.82 32.63
N ILE A 586 0.89 -33.00 32.37
CA ILE A 586 1.01 -31.82 31.51
C ILE A 586 1.52 -30.65 32.34
N VAL A 587 2.72 -30.17 32.01
CA VAL A 587 3.32 -28.98 32.60
C VAL A 587 2.75 -27.75 31.89
N LYS A 588 2.02 -26.90 32.62
CA LYS A 588 1.41 -25.66 32.12
C LYS A 588 2.37 -24.48 32.31
N ASN A 589 3.19 -24.16 31.31
CA ASN A 589 4.19 -23.09 31.43
C ASN A 589 3.54 -21.71 31.55
N ASN A 590 2.63 -21.35 30.64
CA ASN A 590 1.75 -20.20 30.80
C ASN A 590 0.34 -20.66 31.12
N ARG A 591 0.03 -20.74 32.43
CA ARG A 591 -1.27 -21.22 32.90
C ARG A 591 -2.46 -20.43 32.33
N ARG A 592 -2.35 -19.10 32.17
CA ARG A 592 -3.45 -18.29 31.61
C ARG A 592 -3.73 -18.62 30.15
N LEU A 593 -2.68 -18.79 29.35
CA LEU A 593 -2.82 -19.19 27.95
C LEU A 593 -3.40 -20.62 27.85
N TYR A 594 -2.88 -21.54 28.65
CA TYR A 594 -3.39 -22.91 28.69
C TYR A 594 -4.87 -22.95 29.07
N ASP A 595 -5.25 -22.24 30.13
CA ASP A 595 -6.62 -22.22 30.64
C ASP A 595 -7.58 -21.53 29.63
N LEU A 596 -7.11 -20.52 28.88
CA LEU A 596 -7.86 -19.93 27.76
C LEU A 596 -8.11 -20.95 26.64
N LEU A 597 -7.09 -21.68 26.19
CA LEU A 597 -7.23 -22.70 25.13
C LEU A 597 -8.16 -23.84 25.57
N GLU A 598 -8.03 -24.28 26.83
CA GLU A 598 -8.89 -25.30 27.43
C GLU A 598 -10.35 -24.83 27.55
N MET A 599 -10.58 -23.55 27.83
CA MET A 599 -11.92 -22.97 27.83
C MET A 599 -12.50 -22.95 26.42
N MET A 600 -11.72 -22.51 25.43
CA MET A 600 -12.18 -22.44 24.04
C MET A 600 -12.58 -23.80 23.49
N GLU A 601 -11.84 -24.86 23.82
CA GLU A 601 -12.17 -26.25 23.45
C GLU A 601 -13.55 -26.69 23.97
N LYS A 602 -13.98 -26.16 25.13
CA LYS A 602 -15.27 -26.48 25.76
C LYS A 602 -16.44 -25.64 25.24
N ASP A 603 -16.19 -24.53 24.56
CA ASP A 603 -17.27 -23.69 24.03
C ASP A 603 -18.03 -24.44 22.94
N THR A 604 -19.36 -24.32 22.93
CA THR A 604 -20.19 -24.86 21.85
C THR A 604 -20.28 -23.92 20.64
N GLU A 605 -20.02 -22.63 20.86
CA GLU A 605 -20.07 -21.57 19.86
C GLU A 605 -18.70 -20.90 19.70
N ASP A 606 -18.53 -20.15 18.61
CA ASP A 606 -17.32 -19.36 18.36
C ASP A 606 -17.33 -18.07 19.18
N VAL A 607 -16.76 -18.16 20.39
CA VAL A 607 -16.64 -17.03 21.31
C VAL A 607 -15.32 -16.30 21.09
N LEU A 608 -15.41 -15.02 20.72
CA LEU A 608 -14.25 -14.18 20.46
C LEU A 608 -13.28 -14.20 21.65
N SER A 609 -12.04 -14.59 21.38
CA SER A 609 -10.96 -14.69 22.36
C SER A 609 -9.68 -14.11 21.79
N CYS A 610 -8.85 -13.48 22.62
CA CYS A 610 -7.65 -12.82 22.14
C CYS A 610 -6.44 -13.02 23.06
N VAL A 611 -5.27 -13.23 22.44
CA VAL A 611 -3.97 -13.24 23.11
C VAL A 611 -3.14 -12.06 22.60
N LEU A 612 -2.65 -11.23 23.52
CA LEU A 612 -1.71 -10.14 23.21
C LEU A 612 -0.28 -10.54 23.61
N PHE A 613 0.59 -10.72 22.62
CA PHE A 613 2.03 -10.89 22.82
C PHE A 613 2.73 -9.53 22.78
N ASP A 614 3.11 -9.05 23.96
CA ASP A 614 3.87 -7.82 24.12
C ASP A 614 5.35 -8.08 23.84
N ASN A 615 5.99 -7.19 23.07
CA ASN A 615 7.40 -7.28 22.63
C ASN A 615 7.68 -8.58 21.88
N VAL A 616 6.90 -8.86 20.84
CA VAL A 616 6.91 -10.12 20.11
C VAL A 616 8.28 -10.47 19.54
N ASN A 617 9.06 -9.45 19.16
CA ASN A 617 10.41 -9.58 18.64
C ASN A 617 11.51 -9.63 19.71
N SER A 618 11.18 -9.76 21.00
CA SER A 618 12.16 -10.12 22.04
C SER A 618 12.69 -11.56 21.88
N SER A 619 11.93 -12.40 21.17
CA SER A 619 12.39 -13.69 20.65
C SER A 619 11.93 -13.84 19.20
N ILE A 620 12.35 -14.91 18.51
CA ILE A 620 12.01 -15.20 17.12
C ILE A 620 10.58 -15.78 17.06
N PRO A 621 9.57 -15.05 16.56
CA PRO A 621 8.17 -15.48 16.62
C PRO A 621 7.90 -16.78 15.87
N GLU A 622 8.65 -17.07 14.80
CA GLU A 622 8.52 -18.27 13.99
C GLU A 622 8.77 -19.55 14.80
N HIS A 623 9.50 -19.47 15.92
CA HIS A 623 9.77 -20.62 16.76
C HIS A 623 8.62 -20.88 17.73
N TYR A 624 8.25 -19.88 18.53
CA TYR A 624 7.28 -20.05 19.61
C TYR A 624 5.82 -19.83 19.19
N LEU A 625 5.58 -19.18 18.05
CA LEU A 625 4.27 -19.10 17.40
C LEU A 625 4.15 -20.07 16.21
N SER A 626 5.05 -21.04 16.06
CA SER A 626 4.99 -22.02 14.94
C SER A 626 3.63 -22.73 14.82
N GLY A 627 2.94 -22.98 15.94
CA GLY A 627 1.60 -23.56 15.97
C GLY A 627 0.45 -22.58 15.65
N PHE A 628 0.75 -21.30 15.41
CA PHE A 628 -0.21 -20.22 15.20
C PHE A 628 0.05 -19.43 13.91
N ILE A 629 1.31 -19.30 13.49
CA ILE A 629 1.75 -18.34 12.46
C ILE A 629 1.15 -18.63 11.08
N ASP A 630 0.98 -19.90 10.72
CA ASP A 630 0.46 -20.28 9.41
C ASP A 630 -1.09 -20.35 9.39
N LYS A 631 -1.75 -20.16 10.53
CA LYS A 631 -3.20 -20.30 10.64
C LYS A 631 -3.92 -19.14 9.93
N LYS A 632 -4.84 -19.47 9.04
CA LYS A 632 -5.82 -18.52 8.51
C LYS A 632 -7.11 -18.54 9.34
N ILE A 633 -7.89 -17.46 9.25
CA ILE A 633 -9.12 -17.29 10.06
C ILE A 633 -10.10 -18.45 9.89
N ASN A 634 -10.26 -18.97 8.67
CA ASN A 634 -11.22 -20.04 8.36
C ASN A 634 -10.62 -21.45 8.43
N GLU A 635 -9.36 -21.59 8.83
CA GLU A 635 -8.67 -22.89 8.88
C GLU A 635 -8.58 -23.37 10.32
N THR A 636 -8.92 -24.63 10.58
CA THR A 636 -8.68 -25.30 11.87
C THR A 636 -7.22 -25.78 11.93
N MET A 637 -6.56 -25.55 13.06
CA MET A 637 -5.17 -25.97 13.27
C MET A 637 -5.03 -26.55 14.67
N ASN A 638 -4.28 -27.63 14.82
CA ASN A 638 -4.03 -28.25 16.12
C ASN A 638 -2.63 -27.94 16.62
N ILE A 639 -2.52 -27.71 17.93
CA ILE A 639 -1.25 -27.56 18.63
C ILE A 639 -1.05 -28.77 19.52
N SER A 640 -0.02 -29.57 19.21
CA SER A 640 0.35 -30.74 20.01
C SER A 640 1.29 -30.35 21.15
N LEU A 641 0.92 -30.74 22.38
CA LEU A 641 1.76 -30.58 23.57
C LEU A 641 2.61 -31.84 23.86
N GLY A 642 2.52 -32.86 23.00
CA GLY A 642 3.07 -34.19 23.25
C GLY A 642 2.18 -35.05 24.15
N GLY A 643 2.49 -36.34 24.23
CA GLY A 643 1.72 -37.29 25.07
C GLY A 643 0.27 -37.51 24.65
N GLY A 644 -0.08 -37.16 23.40
CA GLY A 644 -1.45 -37.26 22.87
C GLY A 644 -2.38 -36.10 23.24
N ARG A 645 -1.92 -35.08 23.99
CA ARG A 645 -2.70 -33.86 24.23
C ARG A 645 -2.51 -32.89 23.06
N GLU A 646 -3.62 -32.58 22.39
CA GLU A 646 -3.69 -31.54 21.37
C GLU A 646 -4.75 -30.51 21.73
N PHE A 647 -4.51 -29.26 21.32
CA PHE A 647 -5.51 -28.18 21.36
C PHE A 647 -5.92 -27.82 19.94
N GLU A 648 -7.22 -27.92 19.65
CA GLU A 648 -7.79 -27.36 18.43
C GLU A 648 -7.94 -25.84 18.58
N ILE A 649 -7.31 -25.09 17.69
CA ILE A 649 -7.39 -23.63 17.69
C ILE A 649 -8.62 -23.20 16.89
N LYS A 650 -9.60 -22.62 17.57
CA LYS A 650 -10.85 -22.16 16.94
C LYS A 650 -10.68 -20.91 16.05
N PRO A 651 -11.54 -20.73 15.03
CA PRO A 651 -11.60 -19.51 14.21
C PRO A 651 -11.82 -18.22 15.01
N SER A 652 -12.46 -18.31 16.18
CA SER A 652 -12.75 -17.18 17.07
C SER A 652 -11.54 -16.67 17.87
N LEU A 653 -10.37 -17.32 17.80
CA LEU A 653 -9.13 -16.80 18.39
C LEU A 653 -8.51 -15.71 17.51
N ARG A 654 -8.00 -14.65 18.13
CA ARG A 654 -7.16 -13.63 17.49
C ARG A 654 -5.88 -13.41 18.27
N ILE A 655 -4.80 -13.11 17.57
CA ILE A 655 -3.52 -12.76 18.17
C ILE A 655 -3.23 -11.29 17.86
N LEU A 656 -2.99 -10.52 18.92
CA LEU A 656 -2.40 -9.19 18.80
C LEU A 656 -0.93 -9.26 19.21
N THR A 657 -0.08 -8.47 18.56
CA THR A 657 1.33 -8.37 18.93
C THR A 657 1.75 -6.91 19.05
N THR A 658 2.79 -6.63 19.82
CA THR A 658 3.49 -5.34 19.78
C THR A 658 4.93 -5.56 19.36
N ILE A 659 5.42 -4.72 18.45
CA ILE A 659 6.81 -4.77 17.96
C ILE A 659 7.60 -3.65 18.64
N THR A 660 8.79 -3.98 19.16
CA THR A 660 9.75 -2.99 19.65
C THR A 660 10.69 -2.57 18.54
N ASP A 661 10.71 -1.27 18.27
CA ASP A 661 11.51 -0.64 17.22
C ASP A 661 12.87 -0.15 17.78
N ASP A 662 13.48 -0.94 18.67
CA ASP A 662 14.79 -0.68 19.27
C ASP A 662 15.82 -1.74 18.87
N HIS A 663 17.10 -1.44 19.06
CA HIS A 663 18.22 -2.33 18.67
C HIS A 663 18.24 -3.67 19.42
N THR A 664 17.32 -3.91 20.35
CA THR A 664 17.28 -5.12 21.19
C THR A 664 16.35 -6.20 20.65
N GLY A 665 15.47 -5.85 19.70
CA GLY A 665 14.57 -6.80 19.05
C GLY A 665 15.23 -7.56 17.89
N PHE A 666 14.76 -8.78 17.65
CA PHE A 666 15.09 -9.54 16.45
C PHE A 666 14.42 -8.91 15.22
N ILE A 667 15.12 -8.98 14.09
CA ILE A 667 14.53 -8.65 12.78
C ILE A 667 13.51 -9.74 12.45
N LEU A 668 12.27 -9.32 12.20
CA LEU A 668 11.17 -10.22 11.84
C LEU A 668 11.30 -10.67 10.39
N SER A 669 10.93 -11.93 10.10
CA SER A 669 11.02 -12.47 8.75
C SER A 669 9.83 -12.09 7.88
N ASP A 670 10.03 -12.15 6.55
CA ASP A 670 8.95 -11.97 5.56
C ASP A 670 7.79 -12.93 5.81
N ARG A 671 8.06 -14.15 6.30
CA ARG A 671 7.02 -15.14 6.63
C ARG A 671 6.10 -14.64 7.75
N PHE A 672 6.63 -13.96 8.76
CA PHE A 672 5.82 -13.42 9.83
C PHE A 672 4.92 -12.28 9.33
N TYR A 673 5.47 -11.36 8.55
CA TYR A 673 4.72 -10.25 7.96
C TYR A 673 3.68 -10.70 6.94
N ASP A 674 4.00 -11.67 6.07
CA ASP A 674 3.04 -12.26 5.13
C ASP A 674 1.84 -12.91 5.83
N ASN A 675 2.02 -13.39 7.05
CA ASN A 675 0.97 -14.00 7.87
C ASN A 675 0.24 -13.00 8.78
N SER A 676 0.79 -11.81 9.01
CA SER A 676 0.21 -10.80 9.90
C SER A 676 -0.24 -9.55 9.15
N ALA A 677 -0.69 -8.55 9.89
CA ALA A 677 -0.98 -7.20 9.40
C ALA A 677 -0.44 -6.19 10.39
N THR A 678 0.13 -5.08 9.92
CA THR A 678 0.83 -4.14 10.82
C THR A 678 0.11 -2.79 10.93
N SER A 679 -0.57 -2.56 12.04
CA SER A 679 -1.20 -1.28 12.36
C SER A 679 -0.18 -0.25 12.84
N THR A 680 -0.05 0.86 12.13
CA THR A 680 0.86 1.96 12.48
C THR A 680 0.11 3.12 13.15
N GLN A 681 0.73 3.74 14.16
CA GLN A 681 0.10 4.78 14.97
C GLN A 681 -0.03 6.16 14.30
N ASN A 682 0.69 6.42 13.21
CA ASN A 682 0.80 7.76 12.59
C ASN A 682 -0.53 8.31 12.03
N TYR A 683 -1.59 7.50 12.02
CA TYR A 683 -2.89 7.88 11.49
C TYR A 683 -3.72 8.80 12.41
N ASP A 684 -3.44 8.86 13.72
CA ASP A 684 -4.31 9.57 14.69
C ASP A 684 -3.88 11.02 15.00
N GLY A 685 -3.09 11.65 14.11
CA GLY A 685 -2.55 12.99 14.27
C GLY A 685 -3.56 14.12 14.06
N ARG A 686 -3.90 14.84 15.15
CA ARG A 686 -4.45 16.22 15.19
C ARG A 686 -5.88 16.48 14.66
N SER A 687 -6.74 15.48 14.47
CA SER A 687 -8.17 15.77 14.35
C SER A 687 -8.76 16.09 15.73
N VAL A 688 -9.27 17.31 15.91
CA VAL A 688 -10.08 17.65 17.07
C VAL A 688 -11.37 16.86 16.96
N TYR A 689 -11.48 15.81 17.77
CA TYR A 689 -12.67 14.96 17.84
C TYR A 689 -13.89 15.78 18.21
N LYS A 690 -14.75 16.07 17.23
CA LYS A 690 -16.16 16.32 17.50
C LYS A 690 -16.81 14.98 17.80
N LEU A 691 -16.60 14.47 19.01
CA LEU A 691 -17.63 13.62 19.61
C LEU A 691 -18.85 14.52 19.74
N ASN A 692 -19.77 14.43 18.78
CA ASN A 692 -21.16 14.76 19.05
C ASN A 692 -21.57 14.03 20.34
N ASN A 693 -22.57 14.53 21.07
CA ASN A 693 -23.06 13.99 22.36
C ASN A 693 -23.54 12.52 22.30
N LEU A 694 -22.66 11.59 21.93
CA LEU A 694 -22.86 10.15 21.90
C LEU A 694 -22.52 9.67 23.29
N GLU A 695 -23.54 9.36 24.07
CA GLU A 695 -23.43 8.59 25.30
C GLU A 695 -23.94 7.19 24.99
N PHE A 696 -23.08 6.19 25.15
CA PHE A 696 -23.49 4.78 25.14
C PHE A 696 -23.40 4.24 26.56
N GLU A 697 -24.47 3.59 27.00
CA GLU A 697 -24.40 2.66 28.12
C GLU A 697 -23.52 1.47 27.74
N ASP A 698 -22.87 0.82 28.72
CA ASP A 698 -22.12 -0.40 28.45
C ASP A 698 -23.08 -1.53 28.08
N ARG A 699 -23.15 -1.87 26.80
CA ARG A 699 -24.06 -2.88 26.24
C ARG A 699 -23.50 -4.30 26.30
N GLY A 700 -22.26 -4.47 26.77
CA GLY A 700 -21.55 -5.75 26.78
C GLY A 700 -20.55 -5.92 25.64
N ALA A 701 -20.23 -7.19 25.35
CA ALA A 701 -19.21 -7.58 24.38
C ALA A 701 -19.74 -7.64 22.95
N VAL A 702 -18.88 -7.33 21.98
CA VAL A 702 -19.20 -7.48 20.55
C VAL A 702 -19.08 -8.96 20.19
N SER A 703 -20.08 -9.52 19.49
CA SER A 703 -20.07 -10.93 19.12
C SER A 703 -19.03 -11.23 18.03
N TYR A 704 -18.60 -12.49 17.93
CA TYR A 704 -17.69 -12.90 16.84
C TYR A 704 -18.31 -12.67 15.46
N SER A 705 -19.60 -12.98 15.30
CA SER A 705 -20.35 -12.74 14.05
C SER A 705 -20.35 -11.27 13.64
N ASP A 706 -20.55 -10.35 14.60
CA ASP A 706 -20.56 -8.91 14.33
C ASP A 706 -19.19 -8.42 13.84
N ILE A 707 -18.11 -8.92 14.43
CA ILE A 707 -16.74 -8.61 13.98
C ILE A 707 -16.49 -9.14 12.57
N MET A 708 -16.96 -10.33 12.25
CA MET A 708 -16.76 -10.93 10.93
C MET A 708 -17.50 -10.18 9.82
N THR A 709 -18.50 -9.35 10.12
CA THR A 709 -19.14 -8.48 9.12
C THR A 709 -18.16 -7.46 8.52
N PHE A 710 -17.08 -7.10 9.21
CA PHE A 710 -16.02 -6.21 8.69
C PHE A 710 -15.07 -6.89 7.68
N ASN A 711 -15.25 -8.19 7.42
CA ASN A 711 -14.57 -8.95 6.37
C ASN A 711 -15.40 -9.04 5.06
N GLU A 712 -16.60 -8.44 5.01
CA GLU A 712 -17.40 -8.41 3.80
C GLU A 712 -16.75 -7.54 2.71
N LYS A 713 -16.47 -8.15 1.56
CA LYS A 713 -15.78 -7.52 0.43
C LYS A 713 -16.78 -6.95 -0.57
N LYS A 714 -16.42 -5.80 -1.16
CA LYS A 714 -17.15 -5.19 -2.29
C LYS A 714 -16.21 -5.04 -3.49
N SER A 715 -16.78 -4.84 -4.68
CA SER A 715 -16.00 -4.67 -5.90
C SER A 715 -15.02 -3.50 -5.82
N PHE A 716 -13.80 -3.73 -6.27
CA PHE A 716 -12.80 -2.69 -6.47
C PHE A 716 -13.34 -1.60 -7.42
N SER A 717 -13.32 -0.33 -7.01
CA SER A 717 -13.64 0.76 -7.94
C SER A 717 -12.49 1.03 -8.91
N ASN A 718 -12.79 1.40 -10.16
CA ASN A 718 -11.77 1.62 -11.20
C ASN A 718 -10.68 2.63 -10.78
N ASP A 719 -11.06 3.73 -10.13
CA ASP A 719 -10.13 4.76 -9.64
C ASP A 719 -9.12 4.18 -8.64
N PHE A 720 -9.60 3.37 -7.70
CA PHE A 720 -8.76 2.73 -6.70
C PHE A 720 -7.85 1.68 -7.37
N GLU A 721 -8.35 0.92 -8.34
CA GLU A 721 -7.62 -0.17 -8.98
C GLU A 721 -6.45 0.35 -9.81
N ILE A 722 -6.70 1.37 -10.64
CA ILE A 722 -5.67 2.04 -11.44
C ILE A 722 -4.56 2.57 -10.51
N LYS A 723 -4.95 3.23 -9.41
CA LYS A 723 -3.99 3.82 -8.48
C LYS A 723 -3.18 2.77 -7.71
N PHE A 724 -3.83 1.69 -7.24
CA PHE A 724 -3.15 0.58 -6.56
C PHE A 724 -2.15 -0.13 -7.50
N ASN A 725 -2.58 -0.44 -8.73
CA ASN A 725 -1.73 -1.07 -9.74
C ASN A 725 -0.54 -0.18 -10.14
N SER A 726 -0.75 1.14 -10.27
CA SER A 726 0.33 2.11 -10.50
C SER A 726 1.40 2.02 -9.41
N LEU A 727 1.00 2.08 -8.13
CA LEU A 727 1.93 1.97 -7.00
C LEU A 727 2.65 0.62 -6.96
N MET A 728 1.93 -0.50 -7.16
CA MET A 728 2.55 -1.83 -7.23
C MET A 728 3.56 -1.94 -8.36
N SER A 729 3.29 -1.31 -9.51
CA SER A 729 4.25 -1.29 -10.63
C SER A 729 5.54 -0.55 -10.28
N ILE A 730 5.46 0.55 -9.52
CA ILE A 730 6.63 1.32 -9.06
C ILE A 730 7.47 0.48 -8.11
N PHE A 731 6.85 -0.21 -7.15
CA PHE A 731 7.55 -1.13 -6.25
C PHE A 731 8.29 -2.22 -7.05
N ARG A 732 7.59 -2.93 -7.93
CA ARG A 732 8.16 -4.03 -8.71
C ARG A 732 9.28 -3.58 -9.66
N LYS A 733 9.12 -2.45 -10.36
CA LYS A 733 10.14 -1.88 -11.26
C LYS A 733 11.46 -1.54 -10.56
N ASN A 734 11.40 -1.25 -9.25
CA ASN A 734 12.57 -0.91 -8.46
C ASN A 734 13.11 -2.09 -7.64
N GLY A 735 12.76 -3.33 -8.01
CA GLY A 735 13.31 -4.54 -7.41
C GLY A 735 12.69 -4.92 -6.06
N ALA A 736 11.56 -4.32 -5.71
CA ALA A 736 10.84 -4.68 -4.50
C ALA A 736 10.15 -6.04 -4.66
N TYR A 737 10.48 -7.00 -3.81
CA TYR A 737 9.74 -8.25 -3.73
C TYR A 737 8.46 -8.03 -2.93
N ILE A 738 7.31 -8.26 -3.57
CA ILE A 738 6.00 -8.23 -2.92
C ILE A 738 5.38 -9.61 -3.11
N SER A 739 5.10 -10.31 -2.01
CA SER A 739 4.45 -11.62 -2.07
C SER A 739 3.00 -11.48 -2.57
N SER A 740 2.53 -12.46 -3.36
CA SER A 740 1.14 -12.47 -3.84
C SER A 740 0.13 -12.42 -2.69
N ARG A 741 0.50 -13.01 -1.55
CA ARG A 741 -0.32 -13.03 -0.33
C ARG A 741 -0.48 -11.65 0.31
N SER A 742 0.61 -10.88 0.38
CA SER A 742 0.57 -9.51 0.90
C SER A 742 -0.23 -8.59 -0.02
N GLU A 743 -0.14 -8.79 -1.34
CA GLU A 743 -0.98 -8.05 -2.30
C GLU A 743 -2.47 -8.42 -2.19
N GLU A 744 -2.80 -9.70 -2.06
CA GLU A 744 -4.17 -10.18 -1.88
C GLU A 744 -4.80 -9.59 -0.61
N LYS A 745 -4.08 -9.65 0.53
CA LYS A 745 -4.52 -9.02 1.78
C LYS A 745 -4.74 -7.51 1.64
N ALA A 746 -3.85 -6.82 0.93
CA ALA A 746 -3.99 -5.39 0.68
C ALA A 746 -5.26 -5.08 -0.13
N ARG A 747 -5.56 -5.89 -1.16
CA ARG A 747 -6.78 -5.75 -1.96
C ARG A 747 -8.03 -6.03 -1.13
N ASP A 748 -8.05 -7.16 -0.41
CA ASP A 748 -9.15 -7.57 0.47
C ASP A 748 -9.49 -6.49 1.51
N TYR A 749 -8.46 -5.86 2.08
CA TYR A 749 -8.62 -4.76 3.00
C TYR A 749 -9.31 -3.56 2.32
N ILE A 750 -8.82 -3.12 1.15
CA ILE A 750 -9.39 -1.98 0.40
C ILE A 750 -10.86 -2.23 0.07
N GLU A 751 -11.18 -3.41 -0.44
CA GLU A 751 -12.53 -3.83 -0.82
C GLU A 751 -13.52 -3.78 0.35
N SER A 752 -13.04 -4.06 1.55
CA SER A 752 -13.87 -4.06 2.76
C SER A 752 -14.07 -2.65 3.30
N VAL A 753 -13.04 -1.79 3.31
CA VAL A 753 -13.12 -0.50 4.02
C VAL A 753 -13.54 0.70 3.18
N GLN A 754 -13.42 0.63 1.85
CA GLN A 754 -13.61 1.79 0.94
C GLN A 754 -14.96 2.51 1.13
N ASP A 755 -16.03 1.79 1.43
CA ASP A 755 -17.38 2.35 1.60
C ASP A 755 -17.70 2.76 3.04
N MET A 756 -16.92 2.27 4.02
CA MET A 756 -17.14 2.54 5.45
C MET A 756 -16.39 3.79 5.91
N MET A 757 -15.22 4.05 5.31
CA MET A 757 -14.37 5.18 5.66
C MET A 757 -14.92 6.51 5.12
N ASP A 758 -14.70 7.57 5.88
CA ASP A 758 -14.94 8.93 5.39
C ASP A 758 -13.81 9.32 4.43
N LEU A 759 -14.17 9.49 3.15
CA LEU A 759 -13.27 9.86 2.04
C LEU A 759 -13.60 11.24 1.46
N THR A 760 -14.42 12.05 2.14
CA THR A 760 -14.96 13.32 1.62
C THR A 760 -13.90 14.39 1.40
N SER A 761 -12.80 14.33 2.16
CA SER A 761 -11.65 15.23 1.98
C SER A 761 -10.78 14.79 0.80
N PRO A 762 -10.33 15.71 -0.08
CA PRO A 762 -9.37 15.39 -1.15
C PRO A 762 -8.08 14.71 -0.65
N MET A 763 -7.66 15.02 0.58
CA MET A 763 -6.48 14.40 1.22
C MET A 763 -6.73 12.99 1.78
N GLN A 764 -8.00 12.56 1.86
CA GLN A 764 -8.41 11.24 2.34
C GLN A 764 -8.96 10.35 1.22
N LYS A 765 -9.06 10.86 -0.03
CA LYS A 765 -9.64 10.14 -1.17
C LYS A 765 -9.05 8.74 -1.33
N PHE A 766 -7.73 8.58 -1.16
CA PHE A 766 -7.04 7.30 -1.33
C PHE A 766 -6.58 6.65 -0.02
N LEU A 767 -7.16 7.07 1.10
CA LEU A 767 -6.77 6.57 2.42
C LEU A 767 -6.81 5.04 2.55
N PRO A 768 -7.82 4.30 2.02
CA PRO A 768 -7.80 2.84 2.02
C PRO A 768 -6.52 2.24 1.41
N ILE A 769 -6.04 2.82 0.30
CA ILE A 769 -4.80 2.40 -0.36
C ILE A 769 -3.60 2.71 0.53
N GLU A 770 -3.57 3.90 1.12
CA GLU A 770 -2.48 4.32 2.00
C GLU A 770 -2.31 3.37 3.19
N LEU A 771 -3.44 3.02 3.80
CA LEU A 771 -3.51 2.07 4.91
C LEU A 771 -3.12 0.66 4.47
N ALA A 772 -3.63 0.16 3.34
CA ALA A 772 -3.29 -1.17 2.83
C ALA A 772 -1.78 -1.32 2.56
N ILE A 773 -1.18 -0.36 1.84
CA ILE A 773 0.26 -0.38 1.56
C ILE A 773 1.05 -0.26 2.86
N SER A 774 0.62 0.59 3.79
CA SER A 774 1.28 0.78 5.08
C SER A 774 1.27 -0.48 5.95
N GLN A 775 0.23 -1.29 5.86
CA GLN A 775 -0.04 -2.40 6.78
C GLN A 775 0.43 -3.77 6.27
N PHE A 776 0.43 -3.96 4.95
CA PHE A 776 0.73 -5.27 4.32
C PHE A 776 1.98 -5.25 3.44
N ILE A 777 2.29 -4.11 2.81
CA ILE A 777 3.39 -4.03 1.83
C ILE A 777 4.65 -3.47 2.48
N LEU A 778 4.58 -2.29 3.09
CA LEU A 778 5.72 -1.62 3.71
C LEU A 778 6.50 -2.47 4.74
N PRO A 779 5.87 -3.27 5.62
CA PRO A 779 6.62 -4.07 6.59
C PRO A 779 7.56 -5.11 5.96
N ASN A 780 7.23 -5.58 4.74
CA ASN A 780 8.02 -6.55 3.99
C ASN A 780 9.10 -5.91 3.10
N LEU A 781 9.12 -4.57 3.00
CA LEU A 781 10.02 -3.89 2.07
C LEU A 781 11.36 -3.58 2.71
N ASN A 782 12.43 -4.11 2.10
CA ASN A 782 13.79 -3.70 2.41
C ASN A 782 14.11 -2.35 1.76
N LEU A 783 13.69 -1.29 2.44
CA LEU A 783 13.80 0.09 1.96
C LEU A 783 15.25 0.59 1.90
N ASP A 784 16.16 -0.01 2.68
CA ASP A 784 17.59 0.35 2.68
C ASP A 784 18.26 0.06 1.33
N LYS A 785 17.79 -0.96 0.61
CA LYS A 785 18.29 -1.34 -0.72
C LYS A 785 17.71 -0.49 -1.86
N MET A 786 16.75 0.38 -1.60
CA MET A 786 16.08 1.19 -2.62
C MET A 786 16.89 2.44 -2.98
N ASN A 787 17.00 2.77 -4.27
CA ASN A 787 17.78 3.91 -4.76
C ASN A 787 16.98 5.24 -4.72
N ASP A 788 17.65 6.37 -4.96
CA ASP A 788 16.99 7.68 -5.01
C ASP A 788 15.90 7.81 -6.08
N ARG A 789 16.03 7.06 -7.20
CA ARG A 789 15.03 7.04 -8.27
C ARG A 789 13.71 6.40 -7.82
N PHE A 790 13.77 5.39 -6.96
CA PHE A 790 12.60 4.82 -6.32
C PHE A 790 11.91 5.87 -5.43
N PHE A 791 12.67 6.53 -4.55
CA PHE A 791 12.10 7.52 -3.66
C PHE A 791 11.52 8.73 -4.41
N SER A 792 12.15 9.20 -5.48
CA SER A 792 11.59 10.30 -6.30
C SER A 792 10.36 9.86 -7.09
N GLY A 793 10.37 8.65 -7.66
CA GLY A 793 9.23 8.08 -8.38
C GLY A 793 8.00 7.86 -7.49
N ILE A 794 8.20 7.23 -6.32
CA ILE A 794 7.11 6.97 -5.37
C ILE A 794 6.56 8.28 -4.79
N LEU A 795 7.42 9.24 -4.39
CA LEU A 795 6.96 10.51 -3.85
C LEU A 795 6.17 11.36 -4.87
N ASN A 796 6.49 11.26 -6.17
CA ASN A 796 5.70 11.91 -7.21
C ASN A 796 4.31 11.26 -7.37
N GLU A 797 4.23 9.94 -7.26
CA GLU A 797 2.97 9.19 -7.35
C GLU A 797 2.08 9.36 -6.11
N LEU A 798 2.69 9.61 -4.95
CA LEU A 798 2.02 9.81 -3.65
C LEU A 798 1.46 11.24 -3.47
N LYS A 799 1.44 12.08 -4.51
CA LYS A 799 0.75 13.38 -4.46
C LYS A 799 -0.72 13.18 -4.04
N ASN A 800 -1.13 13.86 -2.98
CA ASN A 800 -2.44 13.72 -2.32
C ASN A 800 -2.64 12.45 -1.46
N MET A 801 -1.57 11.74 -1.10
CA MET A 801 -1.55 10.61 -0.14
C MET A 801 -0.66 10.96 1.06
N GLN A 802 -1.20 11.76 1.98
CA GLN A 802 -0.40 12.39 3.04
C GLN A 802 0.27 11.40 4.00
N LEU A 803 -0.38 10.28 4.33
CA LEU A 803 0.14 9.30 5.28
C LEU A 803 1.35 8.57 4.68
N LEU A 804 1.21 8.07 3.45
CA LEU A 804 2.32 7.40 2.77
C LEU A 804 3.43 8.39 2.43
N GLU A 805 3.10 9.57 1.93
CA GLU A 805 4.09 10.59 1.58
C GLU A 805 4.94 10.97 2.80
N SER A 806 4.32 11.21 3.96
CA SER A 806 5.04 11.48 5.21
C SER A 806 5.93 10.31 5.61
N ARG A 807 5.42 9.08 5.54
CA ARG A 807 6.18 7.88 5.94
C ARG A 807 7.40 7.67 5.04
N PHE A 808 7.25 7.79 3.72
CA PHE A 808 8.38 7.69 2.79
C PHE A 808 9.39 8.83 2.94
N LYS A 809 8.96 10.05 3.28
CA LYS A 809 9.87 11.15 3.63
C LYS A 809 10.68 10.87 4.89
N ASP A 810 10.04 10.35 5.95
CA ASP A 810 10.72 9.99 7.20
C ASP A 810 11.74 8.86 6.98
N ILE A 811 11.38 7.85 6.19
CA ILE A 811 12.27 6.76 5.78
C ILE A 811 13.47 7.32 5.01
N LYS A 812 13.23 8.17 4.00
CA LYS A 812 14.30 8.77 3.20
C LYS A 812 15.25 9.61 4.07
N ALA A 813 14.71 10.45 4.94
CA ALA A 813 15.50 11.28 5.84
C ALA A 813 16.35 10.45 6.82
N THR A 814 15.86 9.29 7.24
CA THR A 814 16.61 8.37 8.09
C THR A 814 17.76 7.72 7.32
N LYS A 815 17.50 7.28 6.08
CA LYS A 815 18.51 6.72 5.18
C LYS A 815 19.62 7.74 4.88
N ASP A 816 19.25 8.96 4.51
CA ASP A 816 20.21 10.02 4.20
C ASP A 816 21.13 10.33 5.39
N ARG A 817 20.63 10.24 6.62
CA ARG A 817 21.44 10.40 7.85
C ARG A 817 22.45 9.26 8.03
N ILE A 818 22.02 8.01 7.84
CA ILE A 818 22.90 6.83 7.98
C ILE A 818 24.00 6.85 6.90
N ASP A 819 23.66 7.24 5.67
CA ASP A 819 24.63 7.37 4.57
C ASP A 819 25.65 8.50 4.82
N ILE A 820 25.28 9.57 5.53
CA ILE A 820 26.19 10.65 5.92
C ILE A 820 27.10 10.21 7.08
N GLU A 821 26.54 9.57 8.11
CA GLU A 821 27.30 9.07 9.27
C GLU A 821 28.32 8.01 8.86
N SER A 822 27.92 7.06 8.00
CA SER A 822 28.83 6.04 7.45
C SER A 822 29.94 6.59 6.55
N ARG A 823 29.77 7.79 5.98
CA ARG A 823 30.82 8.50 5.22
C ARG A 823 31.76 9.33 6.07
N LEU A 824 31.38 9.65 7.31
CA LEU A 824 32.21 10.42 8.25
C LEU A 824 33.11 9.51 9.11
N ASP A 825 32.79 8.22 9.21
CA ASP A 825 33.58 7.20 9.90
C ASP A 825 34.69 6.55 9.01
N PHE A 826 34.95 7.09 7.81
CA PHE A 826 36.04 6.66 6.90
C PHE A 826 37.13 7.71 6.70
#